data_AF-A0A0D5ZJ21-F1
#
_entry.id   AF-A0A0D5ZJ21-F1
#
_cell.length_a   1.000
_cell.length_b   1.000
_cell.length_c   1.000
_cell.angle_alpha   90.00
_cell.angle_beta   90.00
_cell.angle_gamma   90.00
#
_symmetry.space_group_name_H-M   'P 1'
#
loop_
_entity.id
_entity.type
_entity.pdbx_description
1 polymer ?
#
loop_
_entity_poly.entity_id
_entity_poly.type
_entity_poly.pdbx_seq_one_letter_code
_entity_poly.pdbx_strand_id
1 'polypeptide(L)'
;METKEEKPQQRFFKNKWKKVALVSSVPIIAGAMISLAVYKYSKPFKPAFYNYKSYMYQGNIDKINNNFTYKVFDEIIEFTTALTNRKVSAGIGSEFQAVGLIKKDLIRPINFQKFFQLDHKPNKTELEAMLKNIYTEPVWKHLASYDKDVNDAKDLNEEQWNEWKEKNPDSVKHLWEYVLPYYVQDSMIGYNPLKSKASKDPITEEMLRENAKKLNQNYWNKLEKEFEKEGKQNEFTKVLNGVDQSDLKPFNYASIFNIFNYLSHNGYSNFVITDAVRNNMLYGSAYNKVALDSTPGAPFELENLFTGNTTIDNYKWSIDNFISLVQDSTSFRIADGKNIAFDGDGQNILRNLIDPSRKDVDVALMFNGDALDAYYSEDNELRDENGNLVPDGTIQAFKFNKNIILLDTFVVAKDVNEQTEDIIYDSIRTTIFANLNKINDVMATKGIANKTEAIKESLLEYYQEYLEFIFGKKSELLNSMLEQLKTIYKETIKEEISNEDLQKFNEFVAQKFENNPELIQQFKELFPPEKENAAESDEEFVTRIANILSHVNLGNEAYFEEIVETKYPNLTNFDFINYTPSTTIDYEFIRRNYFITDENEYDLRAIKIYEIALTDKQRQENFEHKGIGSVDDKLRSQLDTYYFNKTKS
;
A
#
# COMPACT_ATOMS: atom_id res chain seq x y z
N MET A 1 2.85 -11.49 -91.38
CA MET A 1 3.99 -11.27 -90.46
C MET A 1 4.05 -12.44 -89.50
N GLU A 2 5.25 -13.01 -89.40
CA GLU A 2 5.55 -14.37 -88.94
C GLU A 2 5.04 -14.71 -87.53
N THR A 3 4.29 -15.81 -87.43
CA THR A 3 4.10 -16.56 -86.19
C THR A 3 5.40 -17.29 -85.86
N LYS A 4 6.15 -16.79 -84.86
CA LYS A 4 7.27 -17.52 -84.26
C LYS A 4 6.74 -18.78 -83.57
N GLU A 5 6.91 -19.93 -84.20
CA GLU A 5 6.77 -21.23 -83.54
C GLU A 5 7.84 -21.36 -82.44
N GLU A 6 7.41 -21.35 -81.17
CA GLU A 6 8.27 -21.75 -80.05
C GLU A 6 8.69 -23.22 -80.24
N LYS A 7 10.01 -23.46 -80.37
CA LYS A 7 10.57 -24.81 -80.55
C LYS A 7 10.09 -25.74 -79.41
N PRO A 8 9.64 -26.99 -79.71
CA PRO A 8 9.10 -27.93 -78.72
C PRO A 8 10.01 -28.20 -77.51
N GLN A 9 11.33 -28.09 -77.69
CA GLN A 9 12.32 -28.27 -76.62
C GLN A 9 12.25 -27.18 -75.53
N GLN A 10 11.87 -25.93 -75.86
CA GLN A 10 11.75 -24.86 -74.86
C GLN A 10 10.47 -24.97 -74.01
N ARG A 11 9.36 -25.48 -74.58
CA ARG A 11 8.14 -25.81 -73.83
C ARG A 11 8.34 -26.97 -72.86
N PHE A 12 9.16 -27.96 -73.22
CA PHE A 12 9.43 -29.12 -72.37
C PHE A 12 10.27 -28.75 -71.13
N PHE A 13 11.25 -27.86 -71.27
CA PHE A 13 12.06 -27.39 -70.13
C PHE A 13 11.31 -26.42 -69.20
N LYS A 14 10.48 -25.50 -69.72
CA LYS A 14 9.66 -24.60 -68.90
C LYS A 14 8.63 -25.35 -68.04
N ASN A 15 8.03 -26.44 -68.54
CA ASN A 15 7.08 -27.24 -67.77
C ASN A 15 7.75 -28.16 -66.73
N LYS A 16 8.96 -28.67 -66.98
CA LYS A 16 9.73 -29.42 -65.97
C LYS A 16 10.24 -28.52 -64.85
N TRP A 17 10.76 -27.33 -65.15
CA TRP A 17 11.21 -26.39 -64.12
C TRP A 17 10.07 -25.86 -63.25
N LYS A 18 8.89 -25.57 -63.82
CA LYS A 18 7.70 -25.22 -63.02
C LYS A 18 7.26 -26.36 -62.11
N LYS A 19 7.33 -27.62 -62.57
CA LYS A 19 7.02 -28.81 -61.75
C LYS A 19 8.08 -29.08 -60.68
N VAL A 20 9.36 -28.92 -60.99
CA VAL A 20 10.47 -29.08 -60.03
C VAL A 20 10.44 -27.96 -58.99
N ALA A 21 10.20 -26.71 -59.39
CA ALA A 21 10.05 -25.59 -58.46
C ALA A 21 8.83 -25.73 -57.54
N LEU A 22 7.70 -26.24 -58.05
CA LEU A 22 6.51 -26.53 -57.23
C LEU A 22 6.75 -27.70 -56.25
N VAL A 23 7.50 -28.72 -56.68
CA VAL A 23 7.82 -29.91 -55.86
C VAL A 23 8.93 -29.59 -54.84
N SER A 24 9.85 -28.67 -55.13
CA SER A 24 10.87 -28.21 -54.17
C SER A 24 10.35 -27.14 -53.18
N SER A 25 9.26 -26.44 -53.50
CA SER A 25 8.64 -25.49 -52.55
C SER A 25 7.82 -26.18 -51.46
N VAL A 26 7.27 -27.38 -51.73
CA VAL A 26 6.46 -28.12 -50.73
C VAL A 26 7.28 -28.53 -49.49
N PRO A 27 8.51 -29.09 -49.60
CA PRO A 27 9.35 -29.39 -48.44
C PRO A 27 9.79 -28.15 -47.67
N ILE A 28 10.01 -27.01 -48.34
CA ILE A 28 10.42 -25.76 -47.69
C ILE A 28 9.27 -25.17 -46.88
N ILE A 29 8.05 -25.16 -47.45
CA ILE A 29 6.85 -24.68 -46.74
C ILE A 29 6.49 -25.65 -45.60
N ALA A 30 6.55 -26.96 -45.83
CA ALA A 30 6.33 -27.96 -44.78
C ALA A 30 7.39 -27.85 -43.67
N GLY A 31 8.66 -27.66 -44.04
CA GLY A 31 9.75 -27.43 -43.09
C GLY A 31 9.55 -26.16 -42.28
N ALA A 32 9.13 -25.05 -42.90
CA ALA A 32 8.80 -23.80 -42.21
C ALA A 32 7.58 -23.95 -41.28
N MET A 33 6.54 -24.70 -41.70
CA MET A 33 5.38 -24.98 -40.84
C MET A 33 5.73 -25.91 -39.67
N ILE A 34 6.54 -26.94 -39.89
CA ILE A 34 7.03 -27.83 -38.83
C ILE A 34 7.91 -27.06 -37.86
N SER A 35 8.83 -26.22 -38.35
CA SER A 35 9.68 -25.41 -37.48
C SER A 35 8.89 -24.33 -36.74
N LEU A 36 7.85 -23.73 -37.32
CA LEU A 36 6.91 -22.84 -36.62
C LEU A 36 6.04 -23.59 -35.59
N ALA A 37 5.63 -24.81 -35.90
CA ALA A 37 4.87 -25.67 -34.98
C ALA A 37 5.75 -26.15 -33.82
N VAL A 38 6.98 -26.59 -34.10
CA VAL A 38 7.99 -26.95 -33.09
C VAL A 38 8.36 -25.71 -32.27
N TYR A 39 8.52 -24.54 -32.89
CA TYR A 39 8.77 -23.29 -32.18
C TYR A 39 7.61 -22.93 -31.25
N LYS A 40 6.35 -22.93 -31.74
CA LYS A 40 5.15 -22.69 -30.92
C LYS A 40 4.95 -23.75 -29.84
N TYR A 41 5.32 -25.00 -30.10
CA TYR A 41 5.25 -26.09 -29.12
C TYR A 41 6.33 -25.95 -28.04
N SER A 42 7.54 -25.52 -28.44
CA SER A 42 8.65 -25.26 -27.52
C SER A 42 8.55 -23.93 -26.77
N LYS A 43 7.78 -22.97 -27.30
CA LYS A 43 7.52 -21.64 -26.73
C LYS A 43 6.02 -21.33 -26.84
N PRO A 44 5.19 -21.91 -25.95
CA PRO A 44 3.78 -21.58 -25.90
C PRO A 44 3.60 -20.06 -25.70
N PHE A 45 2.58 -19.50 -26.34
CA PHE A 45 2.22 -18.10 -26.14
C PHE A 45 1.86 -17.88 -24.67
N LYS A 46 2.57 -16.95 -24.01
CA LYS A 46 2.28 -16.57 -22.64
C LYS A 46 1.41 -15.32 -22.63
N PRO A 47 0.20 -15.35 -22.06
CA PRO A 47 -0.58 -14.14 -21.82
C PRO A 47 0.22 -13.12 -21.02
N ALA A 48 -0.08 -11.83 -21.18
CA ALA A 48 0.63 -10.80 -20.42
C ALA A 48 -0.02 -10.58 -19.04
N PHE A 49 0.83 -10.41 -18.04
CA PHE A 49 0.48 -9.93 -16.70
C PHE A 49 1.15 -8.58 -16.48
N TYR A 50 0.38 -7.56 -16.06
CA TYR A 50 0.89 -6.20 -15.85
C TYR A 50 0.99 -5.86 -14.36
N ASN A 51 2.01 -5.12 -13.96
CA ASN A 51 2.16 -4.58 -12.61
C ASN A 51 2.92 -3.25 -12.63
N TYR A 52 2.91 -2.51 -11.52
CA TYR A 52 3.79 -1.37 -11.32
C TYR A 52 5.26 -1.79 -11.33
N LYS A 53 6.13 -0.86 -11.69
CA LYS A 53 7.59 -1.04 -11.64
C LYS A 53 8.08 -1.19 -10.19
N SER A 54 9.09 -2.05 -9.99
CA SER A 54 9.71 -2.31 -8.67
C SER A 54 8.73 -2.72 -7.56
N TYR A 55 7.62 -3.36 -7.93
CA TYR A 55 6.50 -3.60 -7.02
C TYR A 55 6.35 -5.09 -6.62
N MET A 56 7.27 -5.95 -7.08
CA MET A 56 7.17 -7.39 -6.82
C MET A 56 8.53 -8.04 -6.63
N TYR A 57 8.65 -8.88 -5.61
CA TYR A 57 9.83 -9.68 -5.34
C TYR A 57 10.20 -10.56 -6.55
N GLN A 58 11.50 -10.67 -6.87
CA GLN A 58 11.97 -11.36 -8.08
C GLN A 58 11.53 -12.84 -8.11
N GLY A 59 11.54 -13.54 -6.97
CA GLY A 59 11.06 -14.92 -6.88
C GLY A 59 9.58 -15.07 -7.28
N ASN A 60 8.74 -14.08 -6.98
CA ASN A 60 7.34 -14.05 -7.41
C ASN A 60 7.20 -13.73 -8.90
N ILE A 61 8.01 -12.80 -9.41
CA ILE A 61 8.07 -12.48 -10.85
C ILE A 61 8.44 -13.73 -11.64
N ASP A 62 9.43 -14.50 -11.20
CA ASP A 62 9.89 -15.71 -11.87
C ASP A 62 8.81 -16.80 -11.89
N LYS A 63 8.10 -16.98 -10.77
CA LYS A 63 6.95 -17.90 -10.68
C LYS A 63 5.82 -17.49 -11.63
N ILE A 64 5.46 -16.20 -11.69
CA ILE A 64 4.45 -15.69 -12.62
C ILE A 64 4.92 -15.85 -14.07
N ASN A 65 6.20 -15.58 -14.34
CA ASN A 65 6.80 -15.70 -15.68
C ASN A 65 6.81 -17.13 -16.21
N ASN A 66 6.61 -18.15 -15.39
CA ASN A 66 6.42 -19.52 -15.88
C ASN A 66 5.22 -19.62 -16.82
N ASN A 67 4.13 -18.92 -16.50
CA ASN A 67 2.86 -18.97 -17.22
C ASN A 67 2.54 -17.68 -18.00
N PHE A 68 3.10 -16.55 -17.59
CA PHE A 68 2.81 -15.22 -18.16
C PHE A 68 4.05 -14.55 -18.73
N THR A 69 3.84 -13.53 -19.55
CA THR A 69 4.85 -12.48 -19.80
C THR A 69 4.61 -11.37 -18.79
N TYR A 70 5.43 -11.30 -17.74
CA TYR A 70 5.38 -10.20 -16.77
C TYR A 70 5.82 -8.89 -17.43
N LYS A 71 5.03 -7.85 -17.28
CA LYS A 71 5.29 -6.51 -17.82
C LYS A 71 5.08 -5.47 -16.73
N VAL A 72 5.95 -4.47 -16.74
CA VAL A 72 5.83 -3.32 -15.87
C VAL A 72 5.26 -2.13 -16.62
N PHE A 73 4.61 -1.22 -15.91
CA PHE A 73 4.22 0.10 -16.39
C PHE A 73 4.64 1.18 -15.38
N ASP A 74 4.91 2.37 -15.89
CA ASP A 74 5.21 3.54 -15.06
C ASP A 74 3.93 4.30 -14.70
N GLU A 75 3.01 4.45 -15.68
CA GLU A 75 1.72 5.11 -15.47
C GLU A 75 0.53 4.15 -15.63
N ILE A 76 -0.44 4.26 -14.74
CA ILE A 76 -1.67 3.44 -14.73
C ILE A 76 -2.47 3.48 -16.05
N ILE A 77 -2.31 4.54 -16.85
CA ILE A 77 -2.95 4.66 -18.17
C ILE A 77 -2.40 3.65 -19.19
N GLU A 78 -1.15 3.21 -19.04
CA GLU A 78 -0.55 2.20 -19.91
C GLU A 78 -1.24 0.84 -19.73
N PHE A 79 -1.53 0.46 -18.47
CA PHE A 79 -2.28 -0.75 -18.16
C PHE A 79 -3.73 -0.66 -18.70
N THR A 80 -4.38 0.50 -18.53
CA THR A 80 -5.71 0.76 -19.11
C THR A 80 -5.72 0.61 -20.63
N THR A 81 -4.68 1.12 -21.29
CA THR A 81 -4.51 1.03 -22.75
C THR A 81 -4.25 -0.41 -23.18
N ALA A 82 -3.50 -1.18 -22.41
CA ALA A 82 -3.26 -2.61 -22.67
C ALA A 82 -4.56 -3.43 -22.57
N LEU A 83 -5.40 -3.16 -21.56
CA LEU A 83 -6.73 -3.77 -21.41
C LEU A 83 -7.64 -3.43 -22.59
N THR A 84 -7.72 -2.16 -22.95
CA THR A 84 -8.53 -1.68 -24.09
C THR A 84 -8.11 -2.35 -25.40
N ASN A 85 -6.81 -2.54 -25.60
CA ASN A 85 -6.26 -3.20 -26.79
C ASN A 85 -6.26 -4.74 -26.72
N ARG A 86 -6.85 -5.35 -25.68
CA ARG A 86 -6.90 -6.80 -25.47
C ARG A 86 -5.52 -7.47 -25.45
N LYS A 87 -4.51 -6.78 -24.91
CA LYS A 87 -3.11 -7.23 -24.85
C LYS A 87 -2.70 -7.82 -23.51
N VAL A 88 -3.61 -7.86 -22.54
CA VAL A 88 -3.36 -8.27 -21.16
C VAL A 88 -4.48 -9.18 -20.67
N SER A 89 -4.14 -10.15 -19.83
CA SER A 89 -5.10 -11.10 -19.28
C SER A 89 -5.43 -10.81 -17.82
N ALA A 90 -4.47 -10.31 -17.06
CA ALA A 90 -4.66 -9.84 -15.70
C ALA A 90 -3.54 -8.86 -15.33
N GLY A 91 -3.70 -8.18 -14.19
CA GLY A 91 -2.64 -7.33 -13.66
C GLY A 91 -3.04 -6.67 -12.35
N ILE A 92 -2.10 -5.95 -11.77
CA ILE A 92 -2.31 -5.06 -10.63
C ILE A 92 -2.52 -3.64 -11.18
N GLY A 93 -3.59 -2.99 -10.73
CA GLY A 93 -3.86 -1.58 -10.94
C GLY A 93 -4.41 -0.96 -9.66
N SER A 94 -5.16 0.13 -9.76
CA SER A 94 -5.78 0.78 -8.59
C SER A 94 -7.28 0.53 -8.52
N GLU A 95 -7.84 0.67 -7.33
CA GLU A 95 -9.26 0.51 -7.07
C GLU A 95 -10.11 1.55 -7.82
N PHE A 96 -9.64 2.81 -7.89
CA PHE A 96 -10.35 3.87 -8.61
C PHE A 96 -10.27 3.68 -10.14
N GLN A 97 -9.20 3.08 -10.65
CA GLN A 97 -9.09 2.66 -12.05
C GLN A 97 -10.08 1.52 -12.34
N ALA A 98 -10.15 0.52 -11.46
CA ALA A 98 -11.03 -0.62 -11.60
C ALA A 98 -12.49 -0.19 -11.76
N VAL A 99 -12.96 0.83 -11.04
CA VAL A 99 -14.30 1.44 -11.25
C VAL A 99 -14.51 1.84 -12.71
N GLY A 100 -13.56 2.56 -13.31
CA GLY A 100 -13.63 2.96 -14.72
C GLY A 100 -13.61 1.77 -15.68
N LEU A 101 -12.82 0.74 -15.37
CA LEU A 101 -12.74 -0.49 -16.16
C LEU A 101 -14.04 -1.30 -16.12
N ILE A 102 -14.73 -1.36 -14.98
CA ILE A 102 -16.05 -2.01 -14.83
C ILE A 102 -17.09 -1.30 -15.70
N LYS A 103 -17.10 0.04 -15.67
CA LYS A 103 -18.03 0.85 -16.49
C LYS A 103 -17.79 0.69 -17.98
N LYS A 104 -16.53 0.54 -18.39
CA LYS A 104 -16.12 0.29 -19.78
C LYS A 104 -16.24 -1.20 -20.19
N ASP A 105 -16.71 -2.09 -19.30
CA ASP A 105 -16.78 -3.56 -19.48
C ASP A 105 -15.43 -4.20 -19.92
N LEU A 106 -14.32 -3.68 -19.39
CA LEU A 106 -12.96 -4.14 -19.72
C LEU A 106 -12.44 -5.23 -18.78
N ILE A 107 -13.03 -5.37 -17.60
CA ILE A 107 -12.70 -6.40 -16.60
C ILE A 107 -13.94 -7.20 -16.22
N ARG A 108 -13.73 -8.42 -15.70
CA ARG A 108 -14.80 -9.34 -15.27
C ARG A 108 -14.78 -9.56 -13.76
N PRO A 109 -15.92 -9.97 -13.15
CA PRO A 109 -15.94 -10.43 -11.77
C PRO A 109 -14.95 -11.58 -11.57
N ILE A 110 -14.33 -11.65 -10.40
CA ILE A 110 -13.46 -12.75 -10.00
C ILE A 110 -14.34 -13.97 -9.73
N ASN A 111 -13.98 -15.11 -10.31
CA ASN A 111 -14.62 -16.38 -9.99
C ASN A 111 -13.99 -16.94 -8.71
N PHE A 112 -14.50 -16.47 -7.56
CA PHE A 112 -14.01 -16.84 -6.24
C PHE A 112 -14.14 -18.33 -5.91
N GLN A 113 -15.09 -19.05 -6.53
CA GLN A 113 -15.15 -20.51 -6.40
C GLN A 113 -13.85 -21.14 -6.92
N LYS A 114 -13.43 -20.77 -8.13
CA LYS A 114 -12.20 -21.29 -8.72
C LYS A 114 -10.96 -20.77 -8.00
N PHE A 115 -10.95 -19.49 -7.65
CA PHE A 115 -9.81 -18.85 -7.00
C PHE A 115 -9.49 -19.53 -5.66
N PHE A 116 -10.50 -19.68 -4.79
CA PHE A 116 -10.35 -20.32 -3.47
C PHE A 116 -10.53 -21.84 -3.49
N GLN A 117 -10.71 -22.46 -4.67
CA GLN A 117 -10.94 -23.91 -4.82
C GLN A 117 -12.13 -24.44 -3.98
N LEU A 118 -13.24 -23.69 -3.95
CA LEU A 118 -14.41 -24.05 -3.16
C LEU A 118 -15.21 -25.17 -3.83
N ASP A 119 -15.74 -26.08 -3.02
CA ASP A 119 -16.58 -27.20 -3.46
C ASP A 119 -17.89 -26.76 -4.14
N HIS A 120 -18.35 -25.54 -3.85
CA HIS A 120 -19.54 -24.96 -4.45
C HIS A 120 -19.34 -23.47 -4.74
N LYS A 121 -20.18 -22.93 -5.62
CA LYS A 121 -20.20 -21.49 -5.92
C LYS A 121 -20.86 -20.76 -4.74
N PRO A 122 -20.16 -19.88 -4.02
CA PRO A 122 -20.77 -19.13 -2.93
C PRO A 122 -21.83 -18.18 -3.48
N ASN A 123 -22.93 -18.04 -2.77
CA ASN A 123 -23.88 -16.95 -3.01
C ASN A 123 -23.29 -15.61 -2.53
N LYS A 124 -23.98 -14.50 -2.82
CA LYS A 124 -23.48 -13.16 -2.53
C LYS A 124 -23.20 -12.91 -1.04
N THR A 125 -24.09 -13.39 -0.16
CA THR A 125 -23.95 -13.24 1.29
C THR A 125 -22.82 -14.10 1.84
N GLU A 126 -22.67 -15.33 1.34
CA GLU A 126 -21.55 -16.22 1.69
C GLU A 126 -20.21 -15.61 1.28
N LEU A 127 -20.14 -15.11 0.03
CA LEU A 127 -18.95 -14.46 -0.50
C LEU A 127 -18.60 -13.21 0.31
N GLU A 128 -19.56 -12.35 0.60
CA GLU A 128 -19.35 -11.14 1.42
C GLU A 128 -18.78 -11.50 2.81
N ALA A 129 -19.37 -12.48 3.49
CA ALA A 129 -18.90 -12.93 4.80
C ALA A 129 -17.46 -13.47 4.73
N MET A 130 -17.16 -14.28 3.72
CA MET A 130 -15.83 -14.84 3.49
C MET A 130 -14.79 -13.73 3.23
N LEU A 131 -15.11 -12.74 2.38
CA LEU A 131 -14.20 -11.63 2.06
C LEU A 131 -13.99 -10.68 3.24
N LYS A 132 -15.01 -10.45 4.08
CA LYS A 132 -14.86 -9.68 5.34
C LYS A 132 -13.90 -10.34 6.34
N ASN A 133 -13.77 -11.66 6.30
CA ASN A 133 -12.76 -12.37 7.09
C ASN A 133 -11.35 -12.19 6.50
N ILE A 134 -11.24 -12.14 5.17
CA ILE A 134 -9.97 -12.03 4.46
C ILE A 134 -9.43 -10.60 4.52
N TYR A 135 -10.23 -9.57 4.24
CA TYR A 135 -9.74 -8.19 4.13
C TYR A 135 -9.72 -7.49 5.49
N THR A 136 -8.78 -6.56 5.65
CA THR A 136 -8.77 -5.67 6.82
C THR A 136 -10.02 -4.77 6.81
N GLU A 137 -10.45 -4.30 7.99
CA GLU A 137 -11.64 -3.45 8.10
C GLU A 137 -11.52 -2.16 7.25
N PRO A 138 -10.40 -1.42 7.25
CA PRO A 138 -10.24 -0.22 6.40
C PRO A 138 -10.41 -0.55 4.91
N VAL A 139 -9.81 -1.66 4.44
CA VAL A 139 -9.90 -2.09 3.04
C VAL A 139 -11.32 -2.46 2.67
N TRP A 140 -12.02 -3.23 3.52
CA TRP A 140 -13.42 -3.60 3.27
C TRP A 140 -14.31 -2.35 3.14
N LYS A 141 -14.20 -1.43 4.10
CA LYS A 141 -14.95 -0.16 4.09
C LYS A 141 -14.63 0.67 2.84
N HIS A 142 -13.36 0.72 2.45
CA HIS A 142 -12.89 1.44 1.28
C HIS A 142 -13.49 0.87 -0.02
N LEU A 143 -13.43 -0.44 -0.23
CA LEU A 143 -14.05 -1.09 -1.40
C LEU A 143 -15.54 -0.84 -1.48
N ALA A 144 -16.26 -0.99 -0.36
CA ALA A 144 -17.70 -0.78 -0.29
C ALA A 144 -18.10 0.69 -0.55
N SER A 145 -17.20 1.64 -0.27
CA SER A 145 -17.45 3.06 -0.53
C SER A 145 -17.62 3.39 -2.02
N TYR A 146 -17.08 2.55 -2.91
CA TYR A 146 -17.20 2.71 -4.36
C TYR A 146 -18.49 2.13 -4.96
N ASP A 147 -19.39 1.54 -4.16
CA ASP A 147 -20.62 0.93 -4.71
C ASP A 147 -21.47 1.94 -5.49
N LYS A 148 -21.61 3.18 -5.00
CA LYS A 148 -22.29 4.25 -5.74
C LYS A 148 -21.57 4.57 -7.05
N ASP A 149 -20.24 4.63 -7.00
CA ASP A 149 -19.41 4.93 -8.15
C ASP A 149 -19.59 3.90 -9.26
N VAL A 150 -19.49 2.61 -8.93
CA VAL A 150 -19.56 1.50 -9.89
C VAL A 150 -20.93 1.43 -10.57
N ASN A 151 -22.00 1.86 -9.90
CA ASN A 151 -23.38 1.83 -10.40
C ASN A 151 -23.86 3.18 -10.99
N ASP A 152 -22.95 4.13 -11.26
CA ASP A 152 -23.28 5.47 -11.79
C ASP A 152 -24.30 6.24 -10.94
N ALA A 153 -24.26 6.01 -9.62
CA ALA A 153 -25.20 6.54 -8.63
C ALA A 153 -24.55 7.58 -7.70
N LYS A 154 -23.47 8.24 -8.12
CA LYS A 154 -22.73 9.24 -7.34
C LYS A 154 -23.58 10.41 -6.88
N ASP A 155 -24.55 10.80 -7.70
CA ASP A 155 -25.42 11.95 -7.45
C ASP A 155 -26.58 11.62 -6.50
N LEU A 156 -26.76 10.35 -6.14
CA LEU A 156 -27.79 9.93 -5.20
C LEU A 156 -27.32 10.14 -3.75
N ASN A 157 -28.19 10.76 -2.94
CA ASN A 157 -28.00 10.76 -1.50
C ASN A 157 -28.16 9.33 -0.92
N GLU A 158 -27.89 9.14 0.37
CA GLU A 158 -27.96 7.81 0.99
C GLU A 158 -29.35 7.16 0.96
N GLU A 159 -30.39 7.94 1.20
CA GLU A 159 -31.79 7.47 1.17
C GLU A 159 -32.16 6.99 -0.24
N GLN A 160 -31.89 7.82 -1.26
CA GLN A 160 -32.12 7.49 -2.67
C GLN A 160 -31.32 6.27 -3.12
N TRP A 161 -30.07 6.15 -2.67
CA TRP A 161 -29.23 4.99 -2.96
C TRP A 161 -29.79 3.71 -2.35
N ASN A 162 -30.25 3.77 -1.10
CA ASN A 162 -30.83 2.62 -0.41
C ASN A 162 -32.13 2.18 -1.10
N GLU A 163 -33.02 3.11 -1.45
CA GLU A 163 -34.23 2.79 -2.22
C GLU A 163 -33.90 2.17 -3.59
N TRP A 164 -32.87 2.68 -4.28
CA TRP A 164 -32.47 2.14 -5.57
C TRP A 164 -31.93 0.71 -5.45
N LYS A 165 -31.10 0.43 -4.45
CA LYS A 165 -30.58 -0.93 -4.18
C LYS A 165 -31.71 -1.91 -3.88
N GLU A 166 -32.67 -1.52 -3.05
CA GLU A 166 -33.82 -2.38 -2.70
C GLU A 166 -34.67 -2.73 -3.91
N LYS A 167 -34.80 -1.81 -4.88
CA LYS A 167 -35.52 -2.03 -6.13
C LYS A 167 -34.71 -2.85 -7.15
N ASN A 168 -33.39 -2.92 -7.03
CA ASN A 168 -32.49 -3.53 -8.01
C ASN A 168 -31.43 -4.48 -7.39
N PRO A 169 -31.78 -5.37 -6.44
CA PRO A 169 -30.80 -6.09 -5.62
C PRO A 169 -29.82 -6.95 -6.45
N ASP A 170 -30.31 -7.56 -7.53
CA ASP A 170 -29.51 -8.43 -8.41
C ASP A 170 -28.66 -7.65 -9.44
N SER A 171 -28.91 -6.34 -9.58
CA SER A 171 -28.17 -5.47 -10.53
C SER A 171 -27.09 -4.64 -9.85
N VAL A 172 -27.05 -4.61 -8.52
CA VAL A 172 -26.01 -3.89 -7.77
C VAL A 172 -24.68 -4.59 -7.99
N LYS A 173 -23.79 -3.92 -8.71
CA LYS A 173 -22.39 -4.31 -8.83
C LYS A 173 -21.62 -3.81 -7.62
N HIS A 174 -20.73 -4.62 -7.08
CA HIS A 174 -19.81 -4.18 -6.04
C HIS A 174 -18.37 -4.25 -6.49
N LEU A 175 -17.54 -3.29 -6.08
CA LEU A 175 -16.13 -3.29 -6.48
C LEU A 175 -15.41 -4.57 -6.01
N TRP A 176 -15.71 -5.05 -4.81
CA TRP A 176 -15.13 -6.26 -4.23
C TRP A 176 -15.48 -7.56 -5.00
N GLU A 177 -16.43 -7.54 -5.94
CA GLU A 177 -16.70 -8.68 -6.83
C GLU A 177 -15.70 -8.75 -8.00
N TYR A 178 -15.02 -7.66 -8.32
CA TYR A 178 -14.16 -7.52 -9.52
C TYR A 178 -12.68 -7.46 -9.20
N VAL A 179 -12.32 -7.28 -7.93
CA VAL A 179 -10.94 -7.05 -7.51
C VAL A 179 -10.51 -7.97 -6.37
N LEU A 180 -9.23 -8.32 -6.33
CA LEU A 180 -8.56 -8.78 -5.12
C LEU A 180 -7.64 -7.65 -4.62
N PRO A 181 -7.88 -7.09 -3.42
CA PRO A 181 -6.99 -6.13 -2.76
C PRO A 181 -5.59 -6.71 -2.61
N TYR A 182 -4.57 -5.93 -2.91
CA TYR A 182 -3.16 -6.33 -2.80
C TYR A 182 -2.49 -5.60 -1.64
N TYR A 183 -2.08 -4.35 -1.84
CA TYR A 183 -1.55 -3.47 -0.80
C TYR A 183 -2.41 -2.22 -0.67
N VAL A 184 -2.40 -1.66 0.53
CA VAL A 184 -3.09 -0.43 0.87
C VAL A 184 -2.07 0.57 1.41
N GLN A 185 -2.25 1.84 1.07
CA GLN A 185 -1.36 2.91 1.52
C GLN A 185 -2.18 4.11 1.99
N ASP A 186 -1.65 4.81 2.99
CA ASP A 186 -2.04 6.17 3.33
C ASP A 186 -0.81 7.09 3.20
N SER A 187 -1.03 8.40 3.27
CA SER A 187 0.07 9.36 3.10
C SER A 187 0.62 9.86 4.43
N MET A 188 1.89 10.21 4.40
CA MET A 188 2.65 10.69 5.55
C MET A 188 3.51 11.88 5.17
N ILE A 189 3.80 12.72 6.16
CA ILE A 189 4.79 13.79 6.03
C ILE A 189 6.05 13.31 6.71
N GLY A 190 7.04 12.89 5.92
CA GLY A 190 8.37 12.53 6.38
C GLY A 190 9.29 13.76 6.39
N TYR A 191 10.20 13.84 7.36
CA TYR A 191 11.22 14.89 7.40
C TYR A 191 12.51 14.36 8.03
N ASN A 192 13.63 15.00 7.67
CA ASN A 192 14.95 14.63 8.18
C ASN A 192 15.44 15.65 9.22
N PRO A 193 15.43 15.34 10.54
CA PRO A 193 15.90 16.24 11.59
C PRO A 193 17.32 16.77 11.38
N LEU A 194 18.20 15.97 10.77
CA LEU A 194 19.60 16.34 10.53
C LEU A 194 19.75 17.47 9.50
N LYS A 195 18.70 17.75 8.71
CA LYS A 195 18.69 18.79 7.68
C LYS A 195 18.15 20.12 8.16
N SER A 196 17.54 20.19 9.34
CA SER A 196 17.06 21.45 9.89
C SER A 196 18.20 22.44 10.13
N LYS A 197 17.95 23.70 9.80
CA LYS A 197 18.85 24.82 10.13
C LYS A 197 18.63 25.35 11.55
N ALA A 198 17.54 24.97 12.23
CA ALA A 198 17.13 25.51 13.52
C ALA A 198 17.36 24.54 14.68
N SER A 199 16.86 23.31 14.59
CA SER A 199 17.08 22.26 15.61
C SER A 199 17.10 20.88 14.97
N LYS A 200 18.01 20.03 15.44
CA LYS A 200 18.10 18.61 15.06
C LYS A 200 17.21 17.70 15.92
N ASP A 201 16.51 18.25 16.91
CA ASP A 201 15.63 17.48 17.78
C ASP A 201 14.39 17.00 17.02
N PRO A 202 13.92 15.76 17.26
CA PRO A 202 12.64 15.29 16.73
C PRO A 202 11.47 16.17 17.18
N ILE A 203 10.51 16.35 16.28
CA ILE A 203 9.31 17.12 16.51
C ILE A 203 8.31 16.20 17.22
N THR A 204 7.75 16.68 18.31
CA THR A 204 6.78 15.91 19.09
C THR A 204 5.35 16.29 18.74
N GLU A 205 4.41 15.40 19.05
CA GLU A 205 2.98 15.68 18.90
C GLU A 205 2.53 16.90 19.72
N GLU A 206 3.08 17.09 20.92
CA GLU A 206 2.75 18.26 21.75
C GLU A 206 3.21 19.57 21.10
N MET A 207 4.36 19.59 20.44
CA MET A 207 4.83 20.75 19.68
C MET A 207 3.85 21.11 18.54
N LEU A 208 3.30 20.10 17.85
CA LEU A 208 2.28 20.31 16.83
C LEU A 208 0.96 20.80 17.43
N ARG A 209 0.55 20.27 18.59
CA ARG A 209 -0.65 20.72 19.33
C ARG A 209 -0.52 22.17 19.79
N GLU A 210 0.65 22.57 20.29
CA GLU A 210 0.93 23.95 20.66
C GLU A 210 0.92 24.89 19.45
N ASN A 211 1.47 24.46 18.32
CA ASN A 211 1.45 25.27 17.10
C ASN A 211 0.01 25.49 16.60
N ALA A 212 -0.79 24.43 16.57
CA ALA A 212 -2.20 24.52 16.17
C ALA A 212 -2.99 25.47 17.09
N LYS A 213 -2.75 25.43 18.42
CA LYS A 213 -3.34 26.40 19.36
C LYS A 213 -2.99 27.84 18.98
N LYS A 214 -1.72 28.12 18.65
CA LYS A 214 -1.25 29.45 18.23
C LYS A 214 -1.89 29.89 16.90
N LEU A 215 -1.94 28.99 15.91
CA LEU A 215 -2.57 29.27 14.62
C LEU A 215 -4.05 29.60 14.76
N ASN A 216 -4.78 28.80 15.53
CA ASN A 216 -6.20 29.04 15.83
C ASN A 216 -6.40 30.38 16.52
N GLN A 217 -5.59 30.71 17.53
CA GLN A 217 -5.67 32.01 18.21
C GLN A 217 -5.40 33.18 17.25
N ASN A 218 -4.38 33.07 16.40
CA ASN A 218 -4.05 34.11 15.42
C ASN A 218 -5.17 34.30 14.39
N TYR A 219 -5.79 33.21 13.94
CA TYR A 219 -6.92 33.25 13.02
C TYR A 219 -8.11 33.99 13.64
N TRP A 220 -8.54 33.62 14.85
CA TRP A 220 -9.67 34.27 15.51
C TRP A 220 -9.40 35.75 15.81
N ASN A 221 -8.18 36.10 16.22
CA ASN A 221 -7.78 37.50 16.42
C ASN A 221 -7.82 38.30 15.12
N LYS A 222 -7.49 37.69 13.98
CA LYS A 222 -7.58 38.34 12.65
C LYS A 222 -9.04 38.57 12.28
N LEU A 223 -9.87 37.53 12.44
CA LEU A 223 -11.29 37.57 12.09
C LEU A 223 -12.03 38.61 12.95
N GLU A 224 -11.80 38.64 14.25
CA GLU A 224 -12.37 39.66 15.16
C GLU A 224 -12.08 41.09 14.66
N LYS A 225 -10.83 41.38 14.28
CA LYS A 225 -10.43 42.69 13.72
C LYS A 225 -11.11 43.01 12.39
N GLU A 226 -11.46 42.01 11.59
CA GLU A 226 -12.19 42.22 10.33
C GLU A 226 -13.66 42.54 10.60
N PHE A 227 -14.32 41.80 11.50
CA PHE A 227 -15.68 42.13 11.97
C PHE A 227 -15.74 43.53 12.61
N GLU A 228 -14.69 43.92 13.36
CA GLU A 228 -14.60 45.25 13.95
C GLU A 228 -14.54 46.36 12.90
N LYS A 229 -13.75 46.17 11.85
CA LYS A 229 -13.64 47.13 10.72
C LYS A 229 -14.96 47.28 9.97
N GLU A 230 -15.77 46.22 9.91
CA GLU A 230 -17.09 46.24 9.28
C GLU A 230 -18.23 46.74 10.20
N GLY A 231 -17.94 47.02 11.48
CA GLY A 231 -18.97 47.42 12.46
C GLY A 231 -19.93 46.28 12.83
N LYS A 232 -19.49 45.03 12.70
CA LYS A 232 -20.30 43.80 12.88
C LYS A 232 -19.96 43.04 14.18
N GLN A 233 -19.48 43.71 15.23
CA GLN A 233 -19.06 43.04 16.47
C GLN A 233 -20.14 42.12 17.07
N ASN A 234 -21.41 42.52 17.01
CA ASN A 234 -22.53 41.71 17.49
C ASN A 234 -22.73 40.41 16.70
N GLU A 235 -22.32 40.36 15.42
CA GLU A 235 -22.35 39.15 14.60
C GLU A 235 -21.21 38.21 14.98
N PHE A 236 -20.01 38.74 15.25
CA PHE A 236 -18.88 37.95 15.75
C PHE A 236 -19.21 37.24 17.07
N THR A 237 -19.84 37.94 18.02
CA THR A 237 -20.28 37.34 19.28
C THR A 237 -21.32 36.24 19.08
N LYS A 238 -22.20 36.36 18.07
CA LYS A 238 -23.15 35.29 17.73
C LYS A 238 -22.46 34.06 17.14
N VAL A 239 -21.44 34.25 16.32
CA VAL A 239 -20.62 33.14 15.79
C VAL A 239 -19.93 32.40 16.94
N LEU A 240 -19.30 33.11 17.87
CA LEU A 240 -18.63 32.48 19.02
C LEU A 240 -19.58 31.75 19.98
N ASN A 241 -20.80 32.27 20.16
CA ASN A 241 -21.78 31.69 21.08
C ASN A 241 -22.63 30.57 20.45
N GLY A 242 -22.66 30.47 19.12
CA GLY A 242 -23.51 29.54 18.37
C GLY A 242 -22.79 28.31 17.83
N VAL A 243 -21.47 28.20 18.03
CA VAL A 243 -20.61 27.14 17.50
C VAL A 243 -19.95 26.41 18.66
N ASP A 244 -19.89 25.08 18.60
CA ASP A 244 -19.17 24.29 19.60
C ASP A 244 -17.69 24.70 19.60
N GLN A 245 -17.06 24.84 20.77
CA GLN A 245 -15.64 25.23 20.84
C GLN A 245 -14.70 24.21 20.16
N SER A 246 -15.15 22.98 19.96
CA SER A 246 -14.43 21.98 19.16
C SER A 246 -14.48 22.30 17.65
N ASP A 247 -15.59 22.84 17.15
CA ASP A 247 -15.77 23.30 15.76
C ASP A 247 -15.05 24.64 15.49
N LEU A 248 -14.68 25.38 16.55
CA LEU A 248 -13.90 26.62 16.46
C LEU A 248 -12.39 26.39 16.21
N LYS A 249 -11.93 25.19 15.87
CA LYS A 249 -10.52 24.89 15.61
C LYS A 249 -10.26 24.72 14.11
N PRO A 250 -10.04 25.81 13.35
CA PRO A 250 -9.81 25.74 11.90
C PRO A 250 -8.55 24.94 11.54
N PHE A 251 -7.61 24.80 12.47
CA PHE A 251 -6.39 24.01 12.28
C PHE A 251 -6.33 22.88 13.31
N ASN A 252 -6.51 21.64 12.84
CA ASN A 252 -6.18 20.43 13.58
C ASN A 252 -4.65 20.31 13.75
N TYR A 253 -4.20 19.76 14.88
CA TYR A 253 -2.76 19.55 15.17
C TYR A 253 -2.09 18.63 14.14
N ALA A 254 -2.83 17.66 13.62
CA ALA A 254 -2.39 16.72 12.61
C ALA A 254 -2.79 17.17 11.19
N SER A 255 -3.21 18.42 10.95
CA SER A 255 -3.46 18.88 9.58
C SER A 255 -2.15 19.08 8.80
N ILE A 256 -2.18 18.84 7.48
CA ILE A 256 -1.04 19.16 6.59
C ILE A 256 -0.62 20.62 6.78
N PHE A 257 -1.61 21.53 6.89
CA PHE A 257 -1.34 22.96 7.11
C PHE A 257 -0.48 23.18 8.35
N ASN A 258 -0.88 22.61 9.50
CA ASN A 258 -0.14 22.80 10.75
C ASN A 258 1.26 22.17 10.70
N ILE A 259 1.38 20.97 10.15
CA ILE A 259 2.66 20.25 10.07
C ILE A 259 3.64 21.00 9.14
N PHE A 260 3.22 21.38 7.94
CA PHE A 260 4.04 22.16 7.01
C PHE A 260 4.39 23.53 7.56
N ASN A 261 3.44 24.19 8.24
CA ASN A 261 3.68 25.47 8.88
C ASN A 261 4.74 25.36 9.97
N TYR A 262 4.63 24.34 10.83
CA TYR A 262 5.59 24.11 11.89
C TYR A 262 6.99 23.82 11.32
N LEU A 263 7.09 22.92 10.34
CA LEU A 263 8.35 22.58 9.68
C LEU A 263 8.99 23.82 9.02
N SER A 264 8.24 24.59 8.24
CA SER A 264 8.77 25.79 7.58
C SER A 264 9.34 26.81 8.59
N HIS A 265 8.63 27.06 9.69
CA HIS A 265 9.09 27.97 10.75
C HIS A 265 10.27 27.44 11.58
N ASN A 266 10.56 26.13 11.50
CA ASN A 266 11.67 25.47 12.18
C ASN A 266 12.82 25.11 11.22
N GLY A 267 13.01 25.90 10.17
CA GLY A 267 14.22 25.90 9.35
C GLY A 267 14.26 24.84 8.26
N TYR A 268 13.15 24.16 7.99
CA TYR A 268 12.98 23.27 6.84
C TYR A 268 12.50 24.11 5.65
N SER A 269 13.24 24.12 4.55
CA SER A 269 12.97 25.03 3.42
C SER A 269 12.63 24.31 2.13
N ASN A 270 12.98 23.04 1.99
CA ASN A 270 12.86 22.31 0.75
C ASN A 270 11.87 21.15 0.93
N PHE A 271 10.70 21.29 0.33
CA PHE A 271 9.59 20.35 0.40
C PHE A 271 9.47 19.63 -0.93
N VAL A 272 9.39 18.31 -0.90
CA VAL A 272 9.02 17.50 -2.06
C VAL A 272 7.62 16.93 -1.85
N ILE A 273 6.80 16.98 -2.88
CA ILE A 273 5.45 16.44 -2.85
C ILE A 273 5.29 15.48 -4.03
N THR A 274 4.58 14.37 -3.83
CA THR A 274 4.23 13.51 -4.97
C THR A 274 3.52 14.31 -6.06
N ASP A 275 3.89 14.10 -7.33
CA ASP A 275 3.24 14.74 -8.49
C ASP A 275 1.85 14.16 -8.81
N ALA A 276 1.35 13.24 -7.98
CA ALA A 276 0.04 12.62 -8.10
C ALA A 276 -1.11 13.65 -7.97
N VAL A 277 -1.50 14.25 -9.09
CA VAL A 277 -2.49 15.35 -9.19
C VAL A 277 -3.77 15.07 -8.40
N ARG A 278 -4.29 13.85 -8.50
CA ARG A 278 -5.55 13.45 -7.85
C ARG A 278 -5.43 13.39 -6.32
N ASN A 279 -4.26 12.99 -5.81
CA ASN A 279 -3.96 12.97 -4.38
C ASN A 279 -3.88 14.41 -3.87
N ASN A 280 -3.14 15.25 -4.59
CA ASN A 280 -2.99 16.68 -4.29
C ASN A 280 -4.34 17.40 -4.27
N MET A 281 -5.24 17.09 -5.20
CA MET A 281 -6.62 17.61 -5.19
C MET A 281 -7.40 17.18 -3.95
N LEU A 282 -7.27 15.93 -3.52
CA LEU A 282 -7.95 15.44 -2.31
C LEU A 282 -7.44 16.18 -1.07
N TYR A 283 -6.13 16.37 -0.92
CA TYR A 283 -5.57 17.20 0.17
C TYR A 283 -6.05 18.65 0.09
N GLY A 284 -6.12 19.23 -1.11
CA GLY A 284 -6.68 20.56 -1.33
C GLY A 284 -8.15 20.69 -0.94
N SER A 285 -8.95 19.62 -1.09
CA SER A 285 -10.36 19.63 -0.67
C SER A 285 -10.55 19.76 0.86
N ALA A 286 -9.54 19.37 1.64
CA ALA A 286 -9.51 19.58 3.09
C ALA A 286 -9.10 21.01 3.49
N TYR A 287 -8.66 21.85 2.54
CA TYR A 287 -8.20 23.22 2.81
C TYR A 287 -9.08 24.24 2.10
N ASN A 288 -10.16 24.69 2.75
CA ASN A 288 -11.06 25.66 2.13
C ASN A 288 -10.58 27.12 2.29
N LYS A 289 -9.70 27.58 1.38
CA LYS A 289 -9.21 28.96 1.39
C LYS A 289 -10.32 30.00 1.30
N VAL A 290 -11.33 29.74 0.47
CA VAL A 290 -12.45 30.66 0.34
C VAL A 290 -13.12 30.85 1.70
N ALA A 291 -13.34 29.80 2.50
CA ALA A 291 -13.85 29.97 3.86
C ALA A 291 -12.88 30.70 4.80
N LEU A 292 -11.56 30.58 4.60
CA LEU A 292 -10.56 31.35 5.35
C LEU A 292 -10.55 32.85 4.99
N ASP A 293 -10.86 33.18 3.74
CA ASP A 293 -10.86 34.54 3.18
C ASP A 293 -12.26 35.19 3.11
N SER A 294 -13.33 34.42 3.32
CA SER A 294 -14.72 34.88 3.18
C SER A 294 -15.18 35.69 4.39
N THR A 295 -16.11 36.61 4.08
CA THR A 295 -16.71 37.57 4.99
C THR A 295 -17.30 36.92 6.25
N PRO A 296 -17.28 37.67 7.38
CA PRO A 296 -18.17 37.49 8.52
C PRO A 296 -19.50 36.73 8.26
N GLY A 297 -19.60 35.48 8.71
CA GLY A 297 -20.89 34.75 8.79
C GLY A 297 -21.17 33.68 7.72
N ALA A 298 -20.21 33.30 6.88
CA ALA A 298 -20.33 32.04 6.12
C ALA A 298 -20.26 30.85 7.11
N PRO A 299 -21.12 29.82 7.00
CA PRO A 299 -21.04 28.64 7.86
C PRO A 299 -19.64 28.01 7.73
N PHE A 300 -18.93 28.00 8.86
CA PHE A 300 -17.56 27.50 8.98
C PHE A 300 -17.56 25.99 9.01
N GLU A 301 -17.55 25.37 7.83
CA GLU A 301 -17.19 23.97 7.68
C GLU A 301 -15.90 23.88 6.87
N LEU A 302 -14.79 24.31 7.49
CA LEU A 302 -13.45 24.28 6.88
C LEU A 302 -12.99 22.86 6.53
N GLU A 303 -13.53 21.84 7.20
CA GLU A 303 -13.12 20.43 7.09
C GLU A 303 -14.18 19.48 6.48
N ASN A 304 -15.41 19.93 6.16
CA ASN A 304 -16.48 19.04 5.66
C ASN A 304 -16.53 18.84 4.14
N LEU A 305 -15.64 19.49 3.38
CA LEU A 305 -15.56 19.29 1.93
C LEU A 305 -14.53 18.21 1.55
N PHE A 306 -13.94 17.51 2.52
CA PHE A 306 -12.98 16.43 2.26
C PHE A 306 -13.64 15.28 1.50
N THR A 307 -13.55 15.35 0.17
CA THR A 307 -14.28 14.48 -0.74
C THR A 307 -13.37 13.94 -1.82
N GLY A 308 -13.49 12.65 -2.08
CA GLY A 308 -12.86 11.99 -3.23
C GLY A 308 -13.48 12.38 -4.57
N ASN A 309 -14.68 12.98 -4.56
CA ASN A 309 -15.42 13.24 -5.78
C ASN A 309 -14.87 14.45 -6.54
N THR A 310 -14.66 14.26 -7.84
CA THR A 310 -14.24 15.34 -8.74
C THR A 310 -15.14 15.45 -9.93
N THR A 311 -15.55 16.68 -10.21
CA THR A 311 -16.42 17.08 -11.30
C THR A 311 -15.80 18.23 -12.07
N ILE A 312 -16.41 18.58 -13.20
CA ILE A 312 -16.03 19.75 -14.00
C ILE A 312 -16.15 21.06 -13.20
N ASP A 313 -17.05 21.11 -12.21
CA ASP A 313 -17.34 22.32 -11.44
C ASP A 313 -16.38 22.50 -10.27
N ASN A 314 -15.83 21.42 -9.70
CA ASN A 314 -15.01 21.49 -8.49
C ASN A 314 -13.50 21.31 -8.70
N TYR A 315 -13.04 20.75 -9.83
CA TYR A 315 -11.62 20.36 -9.95
C TYR A 315 -10.66 21.55 -9.80
N LYS A 316 -11.00 22.72 -10.35
CA LYS A 316 -10.18 23.93 -10.21
C LYS A 316 -10.11 24.39 -8.76
N TRP A 317 -11.25 24.36 -8.06
CA TRP A 317 -11.32 24.72 -6.65
C TRP A 317 -10.41 23.84 -5.81
N SER A 318 -10.44 22.52 -6.00
CA SER A 318 -9.55 21.59 -5.28
C SER A 318 -8.07 21.86 -5.57
N ILE A 319 -7.71 22.13 -6.84
CA ILE A 319 -6.33 22.44 -7.23
C ILE A 319 -5.87 23.78 -6.64
N ASP A 320 -6.68 24.84 -6.76
CA ASP A 320 -6.36 26.17 -6.24
C ASP A 320 -6.25 26.18 -4.71
N ASN A 321 -7.05 25.36 -4.03
CA ASN A 321 -6.94 25.14 -2.59
C ASN A 321 -5.68 24.37 -2.21
N PHE A 322 -5.29 23.33 -2.95
CA PHE A 322 -4.03 22.64 -2.70
C PHE A 322 -2.82 23.58 -2.86
N ILE A 323 -2.81 24.37 -3.93
CA ILE A 323 -1.79 25.40 -4.16
C ILE A 323 -1.71 26.36 -2.98
N SER A 324 -2.87 26.78 -2.49
CA SER A 324 -2.96 27.68 -1.36
C SER A 324 -2.57 27.03 -0.04
N LEU A 325 -2.93 25.77 0.20
CA LEU A 325 -2.53 24.99 1.36
C LEU A 325 -1.01 25.03 1.51
N VAL A 326 -0.30 24.65 0.45
CA VAL A 326 1.17 24.64 0.44
C VAL A 326 1.74 26.04 0.64
N GLN A 327 1.21 27.03 -0.10
CA GLN A 327 1.74 28.39 -0.05
C GLN A 327 1.49 29.08 1.28
N ASP A 328 0.30 28.93 1.84
CA ASP A 328 -0.11 29.58 3.08
C ASP A 328 0.50 28.88 4.30
N SER A 329 0.78 27.57 4.23
CA SER A 329 1.48 26.85 5.29
C SER A 329 2.99 27.11 5.26
N THR A 330 3.63 27.08 4.09
CA THR A 330 5.10 27.14 3.98
C THR A 330 5.66 28.53 3.73
N SER A 331 4.83 29.49 3.29
CA SER A 331 5.22 30.79 2.71
C SER A 331 5.97 30.71 1.37
N PHE A 332 6.15 29.52 0.79
CA PHE A 332 6.78 29.35 -0.53
C PHE A 332 5.71 29.25 -1.62
N ARG A 333 5.98 29.84 -2.78
CA ARG A 333 5.08 29.69 -3.93
C ARG A 333 5.20 28.27 -4.44
N ILE A 334 4.07 27.64 -4.81
CA ILE A 334 4.09 26.27 -5.36
C ILE A 334 4.95 26.12 -6.63
N ALA A 335 5.09 27.20 -7.41
CA ALA A 335 5.90 27.24 -8.62
C ALA A 335 7.37 27.60 -8.34
N ASP A 336 7.77 27.71 -7.07
CA ASP A 336 9.16 27.91 -6.66
C ASP A 336 9.88 26.56 -6.58
N GLY A 337 10.36 26.07 -7.72
CA GLY A 337 11.06 24.79 -7.86
C GLY A 337 12.31 24.62 -6.98
N LYS A 338 12.77 25.69 -6.31
CA LYS A 338 13.86 25.62 -5.34
C LYS A 338 13.38 25.11 -3.98
N ASN A 339 12.19 25.54 -3.56
CA ASN A 339 11.65 25.31 -2.22
C ASN A 339 10.51 24.29 -2.22
N ILE A 340 9.76 24.19 -3.31
CA ILE A 340 8.69 23.22 -3.52
C ILE A 340 9.01 22.47 -4.82
N ALA A 341 9.25 21.16 -4.71
CA ALA A 341 9.44 20.29 -5.86
C ALA A 341 8.37 19.20 -5.91
N PHE A 342 8.12 18.69 -7.11
CA PHE A 342 7.20 17.60 -7.36
C PHE A 342 7.96 16.43 -7.97
N ASP A 343 7.68 15.24 -7.50
CA ASP A 343 8.34 14.02 -7.98
C ASP A 343 7.36 12.84 -7.95
N GLY A 344 7.30 12.08 -9.05
CA GLY A 344 6.49 10.86 -9.14
C GLY A 344 7.25 9.60 -8.72
N ASP A 345 8.58 9.68 -8.56
CA ASP A 345 9.43 8.56 -8.19
C ASP A 345 9.64 8.50 -6.68
N GLY A 346 8.83 7.68 -6.00
CA GLY A 346 8.91 7.48 -4.54
C GLY A 346 10.32 7.11 -4.06
N GLN A 347 11.07 6.34 -4.85
CA GLN A 347 12.45 5.96 -4.53
C GLN A 347 13.42 7.15 -4.60
N ASN A 348 13.20 8.07 -5.54
CA ASN A 348 13.98 9.30 -5.58
C ASN A 348 13.64 10.23 -4.41
N ILE A 349 12.36 10.34 -4.04
CA ILE A 349 11.92 11.10 -2.86
C ILE A 349 12.59 10.57 -1.59
N LEU A 350 12.45 9.25 -1.36
CA LEU A 350 13.02 8.51 -0.24
C LEU A 350 14.53 8.77 -0.11
N ARG A 351 15.29 8.43 -1.15
CA ARG A 351 16.76 8.54 -1.14
C ARG A 351 17.23 9.96 -0.86
N ASN A 352 16.59 10.95 -1.49
CA ASN A 352 16.97 12.34 -1.31
C ASN A 352 16.58 12.85 0.09
N LEU A 353 15.52 12.34 0.71
CA LEU A 353 15.17 12.66 2.09
C LEU A 353 16.18 12.09 3.09
N ILE A 354 16.58 10.82 2.94
CA ILE A 354 17.54 10.16 3.82
C ILE A 354 18.92 10.83 3.74
N ASP A 355 19.44 11.06 2.54
CA ASP A 355 20.81 11.54 2.32
C ASP A 355 21.04 12.94 2.94
N PRO A 356 21.80 13.07 4.04
CA PRO A 356 22.00 14.36 4.74
C PRO A 356 22.87 15.35 3.94
N SER A 357 23.62 14.86 2.95
CA SER A 357 24.43 15.69 2.05
C SER A 357 23.57 16.43 1.02
N ARG A 358 22.39 15.88 0.68
CA ARG A 358 21.40 16.48 -0.22
C ARG A 358 20.61 17.56 0.52
N LYS A 359 20.64 18.79 -0.03
CA LYS A 359 19.99 19.98 0.54
C LYS A 359 18.72 20.40 -0.20
N ASP A 360 18.28 19.59 -1.15
CA ASP A 360 17.12 19.81 -2.00
C ASP A 360 15.83 19.17 -1.47
N VAL A 361 15.92 18.33 -0.43
CA VAL A 361 14.77 17.70 0.22
C VAL A 361 14.97 17.66 1.73
N ASP A 362 14.22 18.47 2.46
CA ASP A 362 14.20 18.45 3.93
C ASP A 362 12.92 17.76 4.47
N VAL A 363 11.82 17.88 3.72
CA VAL A 363 10.48 17.39 4.03
C VAL A 363 9.89 16.74 2.77
N ALA A 364 9.16 15.65 2.93
CA ALA A 364 8.43 15.03 1.85
C ALA A 364 7.01 14.59 2.24
N LEU A 365 6.06 14.82 1.35
CA LEU A 365 4.72 14.21 1.39
C LEU A 365 4.75 12.94 0.53
N MET A 366 4.76 11.79 1.20
CA MET A 366 4.99 10.46 0.61
C MET A 366 3.96 9.45 1.12
N PHE A 367 4.05 8.19 0.71
CA PHE A 367 3.22 7.11 1.26
C PHE A 367 3.87 6.44 2.45
N ASN A 368 3.07 5.78 3.28
CA ASN A 368 3.54 5.11 4.49
C ASN A 368 4.59 4.02 4.23
N GLY A 369 4.52 3.32 3.08
CA GLY A 369 5.56 2.37 2.68
C GLY A 369 6.93 3.02 2.48
N ASP A 370 6.98 4.11 1.71
CA ASP A 370 8.23 4.87 1.53
C ASP A 370 8.69 5.50 2.86
N ALA A 371 7.76 5.92 3.73
CA ALA A 371 8.10 6.45 5.05
C ALA A 371 8.68 5.37 5.98
N LEU A 372 8.26 4.11 5.83
CA LEU A 372 8.76 2.97 6.59
C LEU A 372 10.17 2.59 6.13
N ASP A 373 10.41 2.55 4.82
CA ASP A 373 11.74 2.38 4.23
C ASP A 373 12.67 3.54 4.66
N ALA A 374 12.16 4.78 4.68
CA ALA A 374 12.92 5.93 5.17
C ALA A 374 13.29 5.80 6.65
N TYR A 375 12.40 5.22 7.45
CA TYR A 375 12.63 4.99 8.87
C TYR A 375 13.77 3.98 9.08
N TYR A 376 13.81 2.88 8.32
CA TYR A 376 14.92 1.93 8.27
C TYR A 376 16.04 2.39 7.33
N SER A 377 16.61 3.55 7.66
CA SER A 377 17.60 4.25 6.83
C SER A 377 18.90 3.47 6.58
N GLU A 378 19.27 2.52 7.46
CA GLU A 378 20.55 1.80 7.34
C GLU A 378 20.59 0.91 6.08
N ASP A 379 19.46 0.31 5.70
CA ASP A 379 19.31 -0.56 4.52
C ASP A 379 19.56 0.16 3.20
N ASN A 380 19.49 1.49 3.21
CA ASN A 380 19.73 2.32 2.04
C ASN A 380 21.23 2.62 1.81
N GLU A 381 22.12 2.16 2.69
CA GLU A 381 23.58 2.32 2.63
C GLU A 381 24.08 3.78 2.51
N LEU A 382 23.23 4.76 2.84
CA LEU A 382 23.54 6.18 2.77
C LEU A 382 24.39 6.60 3.97
N ARG A 383 25.32 7.53 3.75
CA ARG A 383 26.30 7.95 4.76
C ARG A 383 26.19 9.43 5.10
N ASP A 384 26.43 9.74 6.37
CA ASP A 384 26.53 11.10 6.87
C ASP A 384 27.84 11.80 6.44
N GLU A 385 27.99 13.06 6.84
CA GLU A 385 29.18 13.86 6.56
C GLU A 385 30.48 13.30 7.18
N ASN A 386 30.36 12.39 8.14
CA ASN A 386 31.47 11.72 8.81
C ASN A 386 31.76 10.32 8.24
N GLY A 387 30.97 9.86 7.26
CA GLY A 387 31.08 8.55 6.64
C GLY A 387 30.39 7.42 7.41
N ASN A 388 29.61 7.72 8.44
CA ASN A 388 28.80 6.73 9.16
C ASN A 388 27.49 6.47 8.40
N LEU A 389 26.91 5.27 8.52
CA LEU A 389 25.57 5.02 8.00
C LEU A 389 24.56 5.96 8.68
N VAL A 390 23.53 6.36 7.95
CA VAL A 390 22.39 7.10 8.52
C VAL A 390 21.60 6.11 9.37
N PRO A 391 21.53 6.28 10.71
CA PRO A 391 20.93 5.27 11.58
C PRO A 391 19.42 5.14 11.38
N ASP A 392 18.88 3.96 11.71
CA ASP A 392 17.45 3.74 11.75
C ASP A 392 16.76 4.69 12.73
N GLY A 393 15.52 5.05 12.39
CA GLY A 393 14.75 6.06 13.09
C GLY A 393 15.27 7.50 12.92
N THR A 394 16.27 7.75 12.05
CA THR A 394 16.68 9.12 11.74
C THR A 394 15.53 9.89 11.09
N ILE A 395 14.88 9.29 10.09
CA ILE A 395 13.74 9.92 9.42
C ILE A 395 12.49 9.77 10.29
N GLN A 396 11.81 10.89 10.48
CA GLN A 396 10.61 10.98 11.29
C GLN A 396 9.42 11.23 10.38
N ALA A 397 8.28 10.62 10.68
CA ALA A 397 7.09 10.72 9.84
C ALA A 397 5.81 10.96 10.65
N PHE A 398 4.93 11.81 10.12
CA PHE A 398 3.63 12.12 10.71
C PHE A 398 2.48 11.69 9.81
N LYS A 399 1.49 11.03 10.40
CA LYS A 399 0.15 10.90 9.79
C LYS A 399 -0.62 12.19 9.99
N PHE A 400 -1.44 12.52 9.00
CA PHE A 400 -2.30 13.69 9.05
C PHE A 400 -3.79 13.30 9.03
N ASN A 401 -4.64 14.17 9.57
CA ASN A 401 -6.01 13.81 9.90
C ASN A 401 -6.94 13.67 8.68
N LYS A 402 -6.79 14.48 7.63
CA LYS A 402 -7.56 14.33 6.38
C LYS A 402 -6.71 13.61 5.34
N ASN A 403 -6.69 12.29 5.41
CA ASN A 403 -5.75 11.46 4.66
C ASN A 403 -6.40 10.71 3.49
N ILE A 404 -5.57 10.36 2.52
CA ILE A 404 -5.94 9.48 1.44
C ILE A 404 -5.85 8.02 1.90
N ILE A 405 -6.67 7.17 1.31
CA ILE A 405 -6.44 5.72 1.28
C ILE A 405 -6.40 5.28 -0.19
N LEU A 406 -5.29 4.66 -0.58
CA LEU A 406 -5.08 4.07 -1.89
C LEU A 406 -5.04 2.57 -1.77
N LEU A 407 -5.63 1.88 -2.73
CA LEU A 407 -5.65 0.42 -2.74
C LEU A 407 -5.25 -0.13 -4.11
N ASP A 408 -4.14 -0.84 -4.12
CA ASP A 408 -3.74 -1.61 -5.29
C ASP A 408 -4.55 -2.90 -5.37
N THR A 409 -4.97 -3.23 -6.59
CA THR A 409 -5.97 -4.26 -6.85
C THR A 409 -5.59 -5.12 -8.03
N PHE A 410 -5.67 -6.43 -7.83
CA PHE A 410 -5.61 -7.38 -8.92
C PHE A 410 -6.94 -7.43 -9.66
N VAL A 411 -6.88 -7.38 -10.99
CA VAL A 411 -8.04 -7.46 -11.89
C VAL A 411 -7.82 -8.49 -13.00
N VAL A 412 -8.92 -9.06 -13.49
CA VAL A 412 -8.92 -9.99 -14.64
C VAL A 412 -9.61 -9.35 -15.83
N ALA A 413 -8.96 -9.40 -17.00
CA ALA A 413 -9.51 -8.85 -18.24
C ALA A 413 -10.79 -9.60 -18.65
N LYS A 414 -11.71 -8.88 -19.29
CA LYS A 414 -13.02 -9.41 -19.71
C LYS A 414 -12.93 -10.64 -20.62
N ASP A 415 -12.08 -10.57 -21.64
CA ASP A 415 -12.02 -11.53 -22.75
C ASP A 415 -11.15 -12.77 -22.47
N VAL A 416 -10.88 -13.08 -21.19
CA VAL A 416 -10.09 -14.25 -20.81
C VAL A 416 -10.94 -15.53 -20.90
N ASN A 417 -10.43 -16.55 -21.60
CA ASN A 417 -11.07 -17.88 -21.67
C ASN A 417 -10.84 -18.68 -20.37
N GLU A 418 -11.67 -19.70 -20.13
CA GLU A 418 -11.64 -20.48 -18.88
C GLU A 418 -10.28 -21.10 -18.57
N GLN A 419 -9.59 -21.66 -19.57
CA GLN A 419 -8.26 -22.25 -19.37
C GLN A 419 -7.23 -21.21 -18.90
N THR A 420 -7.28 -20.02 -19.48
CA THR A 420 -6.38 -18.92 -19.10
C THR A 420 -6.74 -18.37 -17.73
N GLU A 421 -8.03 -18.27 -17.40
CA GLU A 421 -8.53 -17.90 -16.08
C GLU A 421 -8.02 -18.86 -14.99
N ASP A 422 -8.07 -20.16 -15.24
CA ASP A 422 -7.58 -21.17 -14.29
C ASP A 422 -6.06 -21.02 -14.04
N ILE A 423 -5.28 -20.79 -15.11
CA ILE A 423 -3.83 -20.56 -15.01
C ILE A 423 -3.52 -19.25 -14.26
N ILE A 424 -4.30 -18.18 -14.50
CA ILE A 424 -4.16 -16.91 -13.77
C ILE A 424 -4.38 -17.17 -12.28
N TYR A 425 -5.50 -17.79 -11.92
CA TYR A 425 -5.84 -18.00 -10.51
C TYR A 425 -4.83 -18.90 -9.80
N ASP A 426 -4.38 -19.96 -10.45
CA ASP A 426 -3.35 -20.82 -9.87
C ASP A 426 -2.02 -20.07 -9.66
N SER A 427 -1.58 -19.32 -10.68
CA SER A 427 -0.30 -18.58 -10.60
C SER A 427 -0.33 -17.49 -9.53
N ILE A 428 -1.44 -16.78 -9.38
CA ILE A 428 -1.57 -15.69 -8.41
C ILE A 428 -1.80 -16.23 -7.00
N ARG A 429 -2.63 -17.26 -6.83
CA ARG A 429 -2.84 -17.93 -5.54
C ARG A 429 -1.55 -18.56 -4.99
N THR A 430 -0.66 -19.03 -5.84
CA THR A 430 0.62 -19.66 -5.41
C THR A 430 1.77 -18.67 -5.27
N THR A 431 1.52 -17.38 -5.48
CA THR A 431 2.52 -16.30 -5.37
C THR A 431 2.02 -15.23 -4.40
N ILE A 432 1.58 -14.09 -4.91
CA ILE A 432 1.28 -12.89 -4.12
C ILE A 432 0.01 -12.99 -3.27
N PHE A 433 -0.86 -13.98 -3.53
CA PHE A 433 -2.02 -14.30 -2.71
C PHE A 433 -1.96 -15.71 -2.10
N ALA A 434 -0.74 -16.19 -1.85
CA ALA A 434 -0.56 -17.41 -1.06
C ALA A 434 -1.23 -17.26 0.31
N ASN A 435 -1.94 -18.31 0.72
CA ASN A 435 -2.65 -18.39 2.01
C ASN A 435 -3.75 -17.33 2.21
N LEU A 436 -4.24 -16.68 1.14
CA LEU A 436 -5.29 -15.65 1.24
C LEU A 436 -6.54 -16.13 2.01
N ASN A 437 -6.92 -17.40 1.87
CA ASN A 437 -8.11 -17.96 2.53
C ASN A 437 -7.84 -18.55 3.93
N LYS A 438 -6.62 -18.42 4.46
CA LYS A 438 -6.15 -19.11 5.68
C LYS A 438 -7.12 -18.97 6.87
N ILE A 439 -7.63 -17.77 7.10
CA ILE A 439 -8.57 -17.51 8.21
C ILE A 439 -9.84 -18.34 8.05
N ASN A 440 -10.45 -18.37 6.86
CA ASN A 440 -11.65 -19.14 6.62
C ASN A 440 -11.38 -20.65 6.70
N ASP A 441 -10.22 -21.11 6.20
CA ASP A 441 -9.81 -22.50 6.29
C ASP A 441 -9.67 -22.94 7.76
N VAL A 442 -9.06 -22.11 8.61
CA VAL A 442 -8.94 -22.35 10.06
C VAL A 442 -10.32 -22.34 10.74
N MET A 443 -11.18 -21.37 10.41
CA MET A 443 -12.55 -21.32 10.93
C MET A 443 -13.33 -22.59 10.60
N ALA A 444 -13.25 -23.06 9.36
CA ALA A 444 -13.93 -24.26 8.90
C ALA A 444 -13.37 -25.54 9.54
N THR A 445 -12.04 -25.70 9.55
CA THR A 445 -11.38 -26.93 10.03
C THR A 445 -11.42 -27.07 11.55
N LYS A 446 -11.28 -25.97 12.29
CA LYS A 446 -11.30 -25.97 13.77
C LYS A 446 -12.67 -25.66 14.37
N GLY A 447 -13.68 -25.35 13.55
CA GLY A 447 -15.03 -24.99 14.02
C GLY A 447 -15.06 -23.66 14.79
N ILE A 448 -14.17 -22.73 14.46
CA ILE A 448 -14.07 -21.42 15.13
C ILE A 448 -15.02 -20.44 14.42
N ALA A 449 -15.99 -19.90 15.17
CA ALA A 449 -16.91 -18.89 14.66
C ALA A 449 -16.36 -17.46 14.77
N ASN A 450 -15.37 -17.22 15.63
CA ASN A 450 -14.84 -15.89 15.92
C ASN A 450 -13.60 -15.60 15.05
N LYS A 451 -13.65 -14.52 14.24
CA LYS A 451 -12.54 -14.09 13.37
C LYS A 451 -11.23 -13.86 14.14
N THR A 452 -11.28 -13.18 15.29
CA THR A 452 -10.09 -12.89 16.11
C THR A 452 -9.41 -14.17 16.60
N GLU A 453 -10.17 -15.16 17.04
CA GLU A 453 -9.62 -16.45 17.46
C GLU A 453 -9.02 -17.22 16.27
N ALA A 454 -9.65 -17.17 15.10
CA ALA A 454 -9.11 -17.79 13.90
C ALA A 454 -7.80 -17.14 13.43
N ILE A 455 -7.66 -15.82 13.58
CA ILE A 455 -6.39 -15.10 13.35
C ILE A 455 -5.32 -15.62 14.30
N LYS A 456 -5.62 -15.69 15.61
CA LYS A 456 -4.67 -16.20 16.62
C LYS A 456 -4.17 -17.60 16.30
N GLU A 457 -5.09 -18.49 15.96
CA GLU A 457 -4.77 -19.85 15.57
C GLU A 457 -3.96 -19.93 14.27
N SER A 458 -4.24 -19.04 13.31
CA SER A 458 -3.47 -18.95 12.07
C SER A 458 -2.03 -18.49 12.34
N LEU A 459 -1.85 -17.45 13.16
CA LEU A 459 -0.53 -16.94 13.55
C LEU A 459 0.29 -17.94 14.36
N LEU A 460 -0.37 -18.75 15.20
CA LEU A 460 0.29 -19.83 15.94
C LEU A 460 0.84 -20.92 15.03
N GLU A 461 0.22 -21.19 13.89
CA GLU A 461 0.72 -22.17 12.92
C GLU A 461 2.02 -21.69 12.26
N TYR A 462 2.12 -20.41 11.88
CA TYR A 462 3.38 -19.82 11.42
C TYR A 462 4.47 -19.88 12.49
N TYR A 463 4.12 -19.51 13.72
CA TYR A 463 5.05 -19.48 14.84
C TYR A 463 5.56 -20.88 15.19
N GLN A 464 4.68 -21.89 15.22
CA GLN A 464 5.09 -23.26 15.44
C GLN A 464 6.04 -23.76 14.34
N GLU A 465 5.73 -23.48 13.06
CA GLU A 465 6.59 -23.88 11.94
C GLU A 465 7.98 -23.22 12.02
N TYR A 466 8.04 -21.94 12.40
CA TYR A 466 9.30 -21.24 12.64
C TYR A 466 10.11 -21.85 13.79
N LEU A 467 9.48 -22.15 14.93
CA LEU A 467 10.16 -22.82 16.04
C LEU A 467 10.67 -24.21 15.64
N GLU A 468 9.87 -24.99 14.94
CA GLU A 468 10.29 -26.30 14.43
C GLU A 468 11.49 -26.18 13.49
N PHE A 469 11.52 -25.14 12.65
CA PHE A 469 12.65 -24.84 11.78
C PHE A 469 13.92 -24.51 12.57
N ILE A 470 13.90 -23.52 13.46
CA ILE A 470 15.11 -23.05 14.15
C ILE A 470 15.67 -24.07 15.16
N PHE A 471 14.83 -24.94 15.72
CA PHE A 471 15.30 -26.04 16.59
C PHE A 471 15.78 -27.26 15.80
N GLY A 472 15.34 -27.41 14.54
CA GLY A 472 15.75 -28.46 13.62
C GLY A 472 15.70 -29.86 14.27
N LYS A 473 16.85 -30.55 14.29
CA LYS A 473 16.96 -31.91 14.88
C LYS A 473 16.89 -31.95 16.40
N LYS A 474 16.98 -30.81 17.10
CA LYS A 474 16.87 -30.74 18.58
C LYS A 474 15.39 -30.66 19.03
N SER A 475 14.52 -31.49 18.43
CA SER A 475 13.06 -31.45 18.67
C SER A 475 12.67 -31.72 20.12
N GLU A 476 13.47 -32.49 20.87
CA GLU A 476 13.20 -32.77 22.30
C GLU A 476 13.24 -31.49 23.15
N LEU A 477 14.19 -30.58 22.87
CA LEU A 477 14.30 -29.30 23.56
C LEU A 477 13.05 -28.45 23.30
N LEU A 478 12.65 -28.32 22.03
CA LEU A 478 11.42 -27.61 21.65
C LEU A 478 10.18 -28.24 22.30
N ASN A 479 10.04 -29.56 22.23
CA ASN A 479 8.88 -30.28 22.77
C ASN A 479 8.66 -30.00 24.26
N SER A 480 9.72 -29.74 25.03
CA SER A 480 9.63 -29.41 26.45
C SER A 480 9.08 -28.01 26.76
N MET A 481 9.01 -27.12 25.76
CA MET A 481 8.67 -25.70 25.90
C MET A 481 7.56 -25.21 24.97
N LEU A 482 7.27 -25.94 23.88
CA LEU A 482 6.42 -25.49 22.78
C LEU A 482 5.05 -24.97 23.24
N GLU A 483 4.34 -25.70 24.09
CA GLU A 483 2.99 -25.29 24.53
C GLU A 483 3.02 -24.03 25.41
N GLN A 484 4.10 -23.83 26.20
CA GLN A 484 4.28 -22.61 26.99
C GLN A 484 4.59 -21.43 26.07
N LEU A 485 5.49 -21.63 25.09
CA LEU A 485 5.81 -20.63 24.07
C LEU A 485 4.58 -20.23 23.24
N LYS A 486 3.77 -21.20 22.81
CA LYS A 486 2.52 -20.94 22.08
C LYS A 486 1.52 -20.18 22.94
N THR A 487 1.42 -20.51 24.23
CA THR A 487 0.54 -19.78 25.16
C THR A 487 0.97 -18.33 25.27
N ILE A 488 2.27 -18.07 25.53
CA ILE A 488 2.81 -16.70 25.62
C ILE A 488 2.57 -15.96 24.30
N TYR A 489 2.94 -16.56 23.17
CA TYR A 489 2.75 -15.96 21.84
C TYR A 489 1.28 -15.60 21.59
N LYS A 490 0.33 -16.50 21.87
CA LYS A 490 -1.10 -16.24 21.71
C LYS A 490 -1.60 -15.08 22.55
N GLU A 491 -1.07 -14.91 23.76
CA GLU A 491 -1.39 -13.78 24.63
C GLU A 491 -0.89 -12.44 24.09
N THR A 492 0.19 -12.44 23.33
CA THR A 492 0.73 -11.22 22.70
C THR A 492 -0.06 -10.76 21.46
N ILE A 493 -1.00 -11.56 20.96
CA ILE A 493 -1.85 -11.20 19.82
C ILE A 493 -3.04 -10.40 20.34
N LYS A 494 -2.88 -9.07 20.33
CA LYS A 494 -3.84 -8.09 20.86
C LYS A 494 -4.10 -6.98 19.84
N GLU A 495 -5.08 -6.13 20.12
CA GLU A 495 -5.33 -4.92 19.33
C GLU A 495 -4.26 -3.86 19.61
N GLU A 496 -4.00 -3.57 20.89
CA GLU A 496 -2.90 -2.70 21.32
C GLU A 496 -1.65 -3.52 21.62
N ILE A 497 -0.54 -3.15 20.97
CA ILE A 497 0.79 -3.77 21.15
C ILE A 497 1.58 -3.01 22.21
N SER A 498 2.28 -3.74 23.10
CA SER A 498 3.11 -3.17 24.16
C SER A 498 4.41 -3.96 24.33
N ASN A 499 5.49 -3.29 24.73
CA ASN A 499 6.76 -3.96 25.06
C ASN A 499 6.61 -4.96 26.23
N GLU A 500 5.63 -4.76 27.10
CA GLU A 500 5.26 -5.69 28.18
C GLU A 500 4.87 -7.08 27.64
N ASP A 501 4.38 -7.16 26.39
CA ASP A 501 4.04 -8.44 25.77
C ASP A 501 5.27 -9.27 25.42
N LEU A 502 6.36 -8.63 24.96
CA LEU A 502 7.62 -9.31 24.64
C LEU A 502 8.45 -9.63 25.88
N GLN A 503 8.35 -8.80 26.93
CA GLN A 503 9.01 -9.07 28.22
C GLN A 503 8.62 -10.43 28.83
N LYS A 504 7.42 -10.94 28.54
CA LYS A 504 7.00 -12.29 28.93
C LYS A 504 7.95 -13.38 28.43
N PHE A 505 8.58 -13.19 27.27
CA PHE A 505 9.60 -14.11 26.75
C PHE A 505 10.91 -14.00 27.53
N ASN A 506 11.34 -12.80 27.91
CA ASN A 506 12.51 -12.62 28.78
C ASN A 506 12.31 -13.31 30.13
N GLU A 507 11.14 -13.10 30.76
CA GLU A 507 10.77 -13.76 32.01
C GLU A 507 10.75 -15.28 31.88
N PHE A 508 10.17 -15.78 30.79
CA PHE A 508 10.13 -17.22 30.48
C PHE A 508 11.54 -17.81 30.35
N VAL A 509 12.41 -17.18 29.55
CA VAL A 509 13.78 -17.66 29.31
C VAL A 509 14.60 -17.61 30.60
N ALA A 510 14.55 -16.50 31.33
CA ALA A 510 15.23 -16.35 32.62
C ALA A 510 14.82 -17.45 33.60
N GLN A 511 13.52 -17.68 33.75
CA GLN A 511 12.98 -18.71 34.62
C GLN A 511 13.41 -20.12 34.18
N LYS A 512 13.47 -20.40 32.87
CA LYS A 512 13.92 -21.70 32.36
C LYS A 512 15.40 -21.95 32.66
N PHE A 513 16.23 -20.94 32.48
CA PHE A 513 17.67 -21.04 32.73
C PHE A 513 18.00 -21.14 34.23
N GLU A 514 17.29 -20.41 35.09
CA GLU A 514 17.44 -20.54 36.55
C GLU A 514 17.09 -21.96 37.03
N ASN A 515 16.00 -22.53 36.51
CA ASN A 515 15.53 -23.86 36.92
C ASN A 515 16.34 -25.01 36.30
N ASN A 516 17.04 -24.79 35.18
CA ASN A 516 17.82 -25.82 34.52
C ASN A 516 19.07 -25.23 33.83
N PRO A 517 20.20 -25.12 34.56
CA PRO A 517 21.45 -24.58 34.03
C PRO A 517 22.01 -25.35 32.82
N GLU A 518 21.67 -26.63 32.64
CA GLU A 518 22.09 -27.41 31.47
C GLU A 518 21.44 -26.89 30.17
N LEU A 519 20.26 -26.27 30.25
CA LEU A 519 19.62 -25.64 29.09
C LEU A 519 20.46 -24.52 28.51
N ILE A 520 21.17 -23.75 29.35
CA ILE A 520 22.04 -22.66 28.90
C ILE A 520 23.05 -23.19 27.88
N GLN A 521 23.68 -24.33 28.18
CA GLN A 521 24.66 -24.93 27.28
C GLN A 521 24.02 -25.43 25.99
N GLN A 522 22.84 -26.05 26.06
CA GLN A 522 22.12 -26.53 24.87
C GLN A 522 21.72 -25.38 23.94
N PHE A 523 21.29 -24.25 24.50
CA PHE A 523 20.97 -23.03 23.76
C PHE A 523 22.22 -22.35 23.20
N LYS A 524 23.33 -22.28 23.95
CA LYS A 524 24.61 -21.76 23.44
C LYS A 524 25.14 -22.57 22.24
N GLU A 525 24.91 -23.88 22.24
CA GLU A 525 25.25 -24.74 21.11
C GLU A 525 24.32 -24.57 19.91
N LEU A 526 23.03 -24.29 20.16
CA LEU A 526 22.03 -24.15 19.10
C LEU A 526 22.08 -22.76 18.47
N PHE A 527 22.29 -21.73 19.29
CA PHE A 527 22.32 -20.32 18.91
C PHE A 527 23.64 -19.71 19.40
N PRO A 528 24.78 -20.07 18.76
CA PRO A 528 26.07 -19.49 19.11
C PRO A 528 26.05 -17.96 18.94
N PRO A 529 26.89 -17.22 19.69
CA PRO A 529 26.98 -15.78 19.54
C PRO A 529 27.48 -15.40 18.15
N GLU A 530 26.97 -14.29 17.60
CA GLU A 530 27.30 -13.82 16.25
C GLU A 530 28.78 -13.45 16.08
N LYS A 531 29.42 -12.96 17.15
CA LYS A 531 30.85 -12.61 17.16
C LYS A 531 31.64 -13.63 17.94
N GLU A 532 32.52 -14.34 17.23
CA GLU A 532 33.49 -15.25 17.81
C GLU A 532 34.33 -14.50 18.88
N ASN A 533 34.26 -14.95 20.14
CA ASN A 533 34.95 -14.41 21.32
C ASN A 533 34.36 -13.15 22.00
N ALA A 534 33.12 -12.75 21.70
CA ALA A 534 32.43 -11.76 22.53
C ALA A 534 32.03 -12.40 23.88
N ALA A 535 32.43 -11.79 25.00
CA ALA A 535 31.93 -12.16 26.31
C ALA A 535 30.52 -11.57 26.48
N GLU A 536 29.50 -12.37 26.21
CA GLU A 536 28.09 -12.05 26.46
C GLU A 536 27.78 -12.28 27.95
N SER A 537 27.14 -11.31 28.59
CA SER A 537 26.61 -11.46 29.95
C SER A 537 25.40 -12.40 29.96
N ASP A 538 25.05 -12.95 31.12
CA ASP A 538 23.87 -13.83 31.23
C ASP A 538 22.57 -13.09 30.88
N GLU A 539 22.50 -11.77 31.16
CA GLU A 539 21.36 -10.92 30.82
C GLU A 539 21.23 -10.70 29.32
N GLU A 540 22.34 -10.37 28.63
CA GLU A 540 22.38 -10.25 27.17
C GLU A 540 22.00 -11.57 26.50
N PHE A 541 22.50 -12.70 27.02
CA PHE A 541 22.16 -14.03 26.51
C PHE A 541 20.67 -14.34 26.68
N VAL A 542 20.08 -14.04 27.84
CA VAL A 542 18.63 -14.21 28.08
C VAL A 542 17.83 -13.37 27.10
N THR A 543 18.18 -12.10 26.91
CA THR A 543 17.48 -11.19 25.99
C THR A 543 17.58 -11.66 24.54
N ARG A 544 18.77 -12.08 24.10
CA ARG A 544 18.95 -12.62 22.73
C ARG A 544 18.14 -13.89 22.50
N ILE A 545 18.13 -14.83 23.44
CA ILE A 545 17.30 -16.03 23.32
C ILE A 545 15.80 -15.68 23.38
N ALA A 546 15.41 -14.72 24.21
CA ALA A 546 14.02 -14.24 24.25
C ALA A 546 13.61 -13.61 22.92
N ASN A 547 14.46 -12.79 22.30
CA ASN A 547 14.25 -12.23 20.97
C ASN A 547 14.04 -13.33 19.92
N ILE A 548 14.95 -14.32 19.84
CA ILE A 548 14.83 -15.45 18.89
C ILE A 548 13.51 -16.20 19.05
N LEU A 549 13.03 -16.36 20.29
CA LEU A 549 11.81 -17.09 20.60
C LEU A 549 10.55 -16.24 20.53
N SER A 550 10.65 -14.91 20.53
CA SER A 550 9.46 -14.06 20.71
C SER A 550 8.64 -13.91 19.44
N HIS A 551 9.20 -14.19 18.26
CA HIS A 551 8.55 -13.90 16.99
C HIS A 551 9.02 -14.81 15.86
N VAL A 552 8.29 -14.77 14.75
CA VAL A 552 8.72 -15.35 13.47
C VAL A 552 9.67 -14.37 12.78
N ASN A 553 10.98 -14.64 12.86
CA ASN A 553 11.98 -13.74 12.31
C ASN A 553 12.12 -13.93 10.78
N LEU A 554 11.59 -12.99 10.00
CA LEU A 554 11.76 -12.98 8.53
C LEU A 554 13.20 -12.64 8.10
N GLY A 555 13.98 -11.96 8.95
CA GLY A 555 15.40 -11.68 8.72
C GLY A 555 16.31 -12.91 8.92
N ASN A 556 15.77 -14.05 9.36
CA ASN A 556 16.53 -15.31 9.34
C ASN A 556 16.64 -15.81 7.88
N GLU A 557 17.79 -15.55 7.24
CA GLU A 557 18.04 -15.88 5.82
C GLU A 557 17.68 -17.32 5.46
N ALA A 558 18.08 -18.29 6.29
CA ALA A 558 17.79 -19.71 6.02
C ALA A 558 16.30 -20.04 6.09
N TYR A 559 15.58 -19.49 7.08
CA TYR A 559 14.13 -19.63 7.16
C TYR A 559 13.44 -18.95 5.98
N PHE A 560 13.93 -17.77 5.59
CA PHE A 560 13.40 -17.00 4.48
C PHE A 560 13.51 -17.80 3.17
N GLU A 561 14.70 -18.26 2.81
CA GLU A 561 14.97 -19.00 1.58
C GLU A 561 14.26 -20.36 1.54
N GLU A 562 14.30 -21.14 2.63
CA GLU A 562 13.76 -22.51 2.62
C GLU A 562 12.23 -22.55 2.77
N ILE A 563 11.67 -21.66 3.60
CA ILE A 563 10.27 -21.72 4.01
C ILE A 563 9.46 -20.55 3.43
N VAL A 564 9.90 -19.30 3.65
CA VAL A 564 9.09 -18.12 3.30
C VAL A 564 8.95 -18.01 1.79
N GLU A 565 10.05 -18.11 1.04
CA GLU A 565 10.00 -18.05 -0.44
C GLU A 565 9.15 -19.16 -1.05
N THR A 566 9.09 -20.33 -0.42
CA THR A 566 8.44 -21.51 -0.99
C THR A 566 6.96 -21.59 -0.61
N LYS A 567 6.64 -21.42 0.69
CA LYS A 567 5.28 -21.60 1.24
C LYS A 567 4.53 -20.30 1.47
N TYR A 568 5.25 -19.20 1.70
CA TYR A 568 4.68 -17.89 2.04
C TYR A 568 5.14 -16.76 1.09
N PRO A 569 5.07 -16.95 -0.24
CA PRO A 569 5.55 -15.96 -1.20
C PRO A 569 4.87 -14.58 -1.09
N ASN A 570 3.66 -14.53 -0.52
CA ASN A 570 2.99 -13.27 -0.19
C ASN A 570 3.78 -12.42 0.83
N LEU A 571 4.47 -13.05 1.79
CA LEU A 571 5.28 -12.36 2.81
C LEU A 571 6.62 -11.85 2.25
N THR A 572 7.26 -12.58 1.33
CA THR A 572 8.48 -12.09 0.64
C THR A 572 8.26 -10.77 -0.09
N ASN A 573 7.02 -10.53 -0.53
CA ASN A 573 6.71 -9.32 -1.24
C ASN A 573 6.55 -8.13 -0.29
N PHE A 574 6.07 -8.35 0.93
CA PHE A 574 6.07 -7.30 1.96
C PHE A 574 7.50 -6.88 2.26
N ASP A 575 8.37 -7.84 2.56
CA ASP A 575 9.80 -7.63 2.84
C ASP A 575 10.50 -6.83 1.71
N PHE A 576 10.09 -7.05 0.46
CA PHE A 576 10.64 -6.34 -0.69
C PHE A 576 10.14 -4.89 -0.88
N ILE A 577 8.89 -4.55 -0.52
CA ILE A 577 8.32 -3.22 -0.83
C ILE A 577 7.87 -2.42 0.40
N ASN A 578 7.73 -3.03 1.58
CA ASN A 578 7.32 -2.40 2.84
C ASN A 578 5.91 -1.78 2.85
N TYR A 579 5.01 -2.19 1.93
CA TYR A 579 3.66 -1.63 1.84
C TYR A 579 2.69 -2.42 2.71
N THR A 580 1.70 -1.76 3.30
CA THR A 580 0.77 -2.40 4.24
C THR A 580 -0.13 -3.43 3.53
N PRO A 581 -0.08 -4.73 3.90
CA PRO A 581 -0.94 -5.74 3.31
C PRO A 581 -2.42 -5.41 3.50
N SER A 582 -3.21 -5.64 2.45
CA SER A 582 -4.67 -5.43 2.50
C SER A 582 -5.44 -6.59 3.13
N THR A 583 -4.79 -7.74 3.30
CA THR A 583 -5.34 -8.97 3.87
C THR A 583 -5.10 -8.99 5.37
N THR A 584 -6.08 -9.48 6.14
CA THR A 584 -6.03 -9.50 7.60
C THR A 584 -4.90 -10.39 8.10
N ILE A 585 -4.71 -11.56 7.51
CA ILE A 585 -3.71 -12.51 8.02
C ILE A 585 -2.28 -11.98 7.83
N ASP A 586 -1.98 -11.40 6.67
CA ASP A 586 -0.65 -10.86 6.39
C ASP A 586 -0.44 -9.58 7.20
N TYR A 587 -1.48 -8.75 7.32
CA TYR A 587 -1.43 -7.53 8.12
C TYR A 587 -1.06 -7.82 9.58
N GLU A 588 -1.77 -8.76 10.20
CA GLU A 588 -1.56 -9.16 11.60
C GLU A 588 -0.23 -9.90 11.79
N PHE A 589 0.18 -10.71 10.82
CA PHE A 589 1.46 -11.41 10.85
C PHE A 589 2.62 -10.41 10.90
N ILE A 590 2.65 -9.46 9.96
CA ILE A 590 3.71 -8.44 9.88
C ILE A 590 3.69 -7.54 11.11
N ARG A 591 2.52 -7.04 11.51
CA ARG A 591 2.37 -6.15 12.68
C ARG A 591 2.96 -6.76 13.96
N ARG A 592 2.81 -8.08 14.12
CA ARG A 592 3.28 -8.81 15.31
C ARG A 592 4.74 -9.26 15.22
N ASN A 593 5.25 -9.60 14.04
CA ASN A 593 6.53 -10.31 13.96
C ASN A 593 7.67 -9.50 13.34
N TYR A 594 7.37 -8.45 12.57
CA TYR A 594 8.38 -7.76 11.79
C TYR A 594 9.08 -6.64 12.56
N PHE A 595 8.32 -5.88 13.36
CA PHE A 595 8.80 -4.66 14.00
C PHE A 595 9.32 -4.93 15.42
N ILE A 596 10.38 -5.72 15.55
CA ILE A 596 10.98 -6.11 16.84
C ILE A 596 12.47 -5.79 16.83
N THR A 597 12.95 -5.11 17.88
CA THR A 597 14.36 -4.73 18.04
C THR A 597 15.17 -5.85 18.69
N ASP A 598 16.50 -5.75 18.61
CA ASP A 598 17.43 -6.71 19.23
C ASP A 598 17.26 -6.81 20.76
N GLU A 599 16.75 -5.76 21.41
CA GLU A 599 16.41 -5.74 22.83
C GLU A 599 15.11 -6.48 23.17
N ASN A 600 14.49 -7.13 22.18
CA ASN A 600 13.19 -7.80 22.30
C ASN A 600 12.07 -6.82 22.68
N GLU A 601 12.09 -5.63 22.09
CA GLU A 601 11.03 -4.62 22.21
C GLU A 601 10.35 -4.41 20.87
N TYR A 602 9.09 -3.95 20.88
CA TYR A 602 8.46 -3.55 19.62
C TYR A 602 8.98 -2.19 19.17
N ASP A 603 9.26 -2.05 17.87
CA ASP A 603 9.42 -0.74 17.27
C ASP A 603 8.04 -0.08 17.06
N LEU A 604 7.54 0.55 18.13
CA LEU A 604 6.23 1.21 18.12
C LEU A 604 6.16 2.38 17.13
N ARG A 605 7.30 2.95 16.71
CA ARG A 605 7.31 4.04 15.72
C ARG A 605 7.11 3.49 14.32
N ALA A 606 7.82 2.43 13.97
CA ALA A 606 7.64 1.72 12.71
C ALA A 606 6.22 1.16 12.57
N ILE A 607 5.68 0.55 13.65
CA ILE A 607 4.28 0.08 13.68
C ILE A 607 3.32 1.26 13.40
N LYS A 608 3.51 2.42 14.05
CA LYS A 608 2.67 3.59 13.82
C LYS A 608 2.71 4.10 12.36
N ILE A 609 3.83 3.93 11.66
CA ILE A 609 3.94 4.23 10.22
C ILE A 609 3.15 3.19 9.41
N TYR A 610 3.36 1.92 9.70
CA TYR A 610 2.73 0.78 9.02
C TYR A 610 1.20 0.71 9.14
N GLU A 611 0.61 1.02 10.29
CA GLU A 611 -0.82 0.77 10.57
C GLU A 611 -1.79 1.73 9.85
N ILE A 612 -2.71 1.22 9.04
CA ILE A 612 -3.72 2.07 8.34
C ILE A 612 -5.07 2.12 9.08
N ALA A 613 -5.30 1.19 10.02
CA ALA A 613 -6.51 1.20 10.82
C ALA A 613 -6.55 2.44 11.74
N LEU A 614 -7.65 3.18 11.67
CA LEU A 614 -7.89 4.29 12.59
C LEU A 614 -8.40 3.76 13.92
N THR A 615 -7.64 4.00 14.98
CA THR A 615 -8.04 3.79 16.38
C THR A 615 -9.25 4.67 16.74
N ASP A 616 -9.99 4.28 17.78
CA ASP A 616 -11.09 5.10 18.29
C ASP A 616 -10.62 6.50 18.69
N LYS A 617 -9.43 6.60 19.28
CA LYS A 617 -8.80 7.88 19.61
C LYS A 617 -8.59 8.74 18.35
N GLN A 618 -8.02 8.18 17.29
CA GLN A 618 -7.81 8.92 16.04
C GLN A 618 -9.13 9.37 15.42
N ARG A 619 -10.18 8.52 15.45
CA ARG A 619 -11.52 8.92 14.98
C ARG A 619 -12.08 10.08 15.80
N GLN A 620 -11.93 10.04 17.13
CA GLN A 620 -12.31 11.14 18.02
C GLN A 620 -11.51 12.42 17.76
N GLU A 621 -10.27 12.29 17.27
CA GLU A 621 -9.40 13.40 16.86
C GLU A 621 -9.60 13.84 15.40
N ASN A 622 -10.71 13.41 14.77
CA ASN A 622 -11.12 13.74 13.41
C ASN A 622 -10.14 13.25 12.32
N PHE A 623 -9.47 12.13 12.54
CA PHE A 623 -8.79 11.40 11.47
C PHE A 623 -9.81 10.70 10.58
N GLU A 624 -9.63 10.83 9.28
CA GLU A 624 -10.51 10.32 8.25
C GLU A 624 -9.71 9.94 7.01
N HIS A 625 -10.03 8.77 6.45
CA HIS A 625 -9.48 8.30 5.18
C HIS A 625 -10.52 8.45 4.07
N LYS A 626 -10.11 8.97 2.92
CA LYS A 626 -10.94 9.04 1.70
C LYS A 626 -10.24 8.43 0.50
N GLY A 627 -10.99 7.69 -0.29
CA GLY A 627 -10.60 7.27 -1.63
C GLY A 627 -10.66 8.40 -2.65
N ILE A 628 -10.10 8.14 -3.83
CA ILE A 628 -10.21 9.02 -4.98
C ILE A 628 -11.36 8.53 -5.87
N GLY A 629 -12.33 9.40 -6.13
CA GLY A 629 -13.39 9.11 -7.09
C GLY A 629 -12.85 9.04 -8.52
N SER A 630 -13.42 8.11 -9.31
CA SER A 630 -13.18 8.00 -10.75
C SER A 630 -13.57 9.27 -11.51
N VAL A 631 -12.83 9.58 -12.58
CA VAL A 631 -13.08 10.67 -13.54
C VAL A 631 -13.03 10.15 -14.97
N ASP A 632 -13.77 10.80 -15.88
CA ASP A 632 -13.68 10.48 -17.31
C ASP A 632 -12.41 11.06 -17.95
N ASP A 633 -12.06 10.53 -19.14
CA ASP A 633 -10.83 10.87 -19.86
C ASP A 633 -10.77 12.38 -20.23
N LYS A 634 -11.91 13.02 -20.46
CA LYS A 634 -11.99 14.45 -20.80
C LYS A 634 -11.68 15.32 -19.59
N LEU A 635 -12.30 15.04 -18.45
CA LEU A 635 -12.04 15.73 -17.19
C LEU A 635 -10.60 15.49 -16.74
N ARG A 636 -10.07 14.28 -16.94
CA ARG A 636 -8.65 13.96 -16.67
C ARG A 636 -7.70 14.86 -17.47
N SER A 637 -7.92 15.00 -18.78
CA SER A 637 -7.09 15.90 -19.59
C SER A 637 -7.17 17.37 -19.13
N GLN A 638 -8.36 17.82 -18.72
CA GLN A 638 -8.56 19.19 -18.24
C GLN A 638 -7.91 19.45 -16.89
N LEU A 639 -8.00 18.51 -15.94
CA LEU A 639 -7.38 18.65 -14.63
C LEU A 639 -5.86 18.62 -14.74
N ASP A 640 -5.28 17.71 -15.53
CA ASP A 640 -3.83 17.59 -15.72
C ASP A 640 -3.28 18.88 -16.36
N THR A 641 -3.97 19.40 -17.38
CA THR A 641 -3.60 20.67 -18.04
C THR A 641 -3.67 21.86 -17.08
N TYR A 642 -4.72 21.95 -16.25
CA TYR A 642 -4.88 23.06 -15.31
C TYR A 642 -3.82 23.00 -14.21
N TYR A 643 -3.56 21.81 -13.66
CA TYR A 643 -2.54 21.55 -12.66
C TYR A 643 -1.17 21.98 -13.16
N PHE A 644 -0.72 21.45 -14.29
CA PHE A 644 0.56 21.80 -14.92
C PHE A 644 0.72 23.31 -15.12
N ASN A 645 -0.33 23.98 -15.58
CA ASN A 645 -0.27 25.43 -15.79
C ASN A 645 -0.06 26.23 -14.51
N LYS A 646 -0.55 25.73 -13.37
CA LYS A 646 -0.48 26.39 -12.07
C LYS A 646 0.80 26.05 -11.29
N THR A 647 1.22 24.79 -11.32
CA THR A 647 2.39 24.30 -10.57
C THR A 647 3.69 24.42 -11.36
N LYS A 648 3.61 24.42 -12.70
CA LYS A 648 4.76 24.26 -13.61
C LYS A 648 5.46 22.91 -13.46
N SER A 649 4.73 21.92 -12.91
CA SER A 649 5.14 20.54 -12.78
C SER A 649 4.17 19.61 -13.49
#